data_AF-A0A9J6BRF2-F1
#
_entry.id   AF-A0A9J6BRF2-F1
#
_cell.length_a   1.000
_cell.length_b   1.000
_cell.length_c   1.000
_cell.angle_alpha   90.00
_cell.angle_beta   90.00
_cell.angle_gamma   90.00
#
_symmetry.space_group_name_H-M   'P 1'
#
loop_
_entity.id
_entity.type
_entity.pdbx_description
1 polymer ?
#
loop_
_entity_poly.entity_id
_entity_poly.type
_entity_poly.pdbx_seq_one_letter_code
_entity_poly.pdbx_strand_id
1 'polypeptide(L)'
;MNFKVTLSLFLAISLVNCDPQLDIPNVQTTDESKEKNGIKVLVLPNSYTNDKFDDQPKSDSNNNRFDSDRSQRYGPPYSSNENDEYPQNIRDNERLRYGDPNSNRDNFKFPQNDFNERSQQSYPVNNNNNNNEQRYGNVEPRYRYENNQRNGYNVNEQYDDRYGNNFNSNYGFVNNQNYNYNNNYNDYQNLYDIENEKRIRLETEKLRQLLIEIDKKHSSECTLNVAAQWNFETNVNEATQLEALTAQQRYSDFMRYIFDQTKSIDQNYIFDEKLYRQLKLLKSAGPAALPADQLDRYNRIINDMLTIYNGATICAYEQPFQCSLRLQPHLRDIMVKSRDWDELTWVWTEWRRKAGKPMRDLFEQLVDLTNDAAKYNNFSNAADYFSSQFDSPNFRYEMENVWQEILPLYELIHAYVRRKLREFYGPDKINRNAPLPAHILGNMYAQTWNILDLTIPYPGRTYLDVTPTMRAQGYNPLIMFQIAEEFFVSMNMSAMPPEFWAHSILEEPVDRPILCQPSAWDFCNGIDYRIKMCTDVTHKDFITVHHELAHIQYFLNYRNNPKIFRDGSNPGFHDAIGDAITLSLTPKHLQGLGLIQKSVDDTAHDINFLFTLAMDKVVFLPYALALEQWRYDIYTKKIRKEQFNCHWWLLREQYGGIKPPVLRSEFDFDPGAKYHIPANVPYMK
;
A
#
# COMPACT_ATOMS: atom_id res chain seq x y z
N MET A 1 12.31 -36.77 18.05
CA MET A 1 13.13 -35.73 18.73
C MET A 1 14.49 -35.72 18.06
N ASN A 2 15.03 -34.54 17.70
CA ASN A 2 16.23 -34.28 16.85
C ASN A 2 15.97 -33.92 15.38
N PHE A 3 15.01 -33.02 15.12
CA PHE A 3 14.98 -32.24 13.86
C PHE A 3 14.78 -30.72 14.08
N LYS A 4 14.71 -30.26 15.34
CA LYS A 4 14.48 -28.85 15.69
C LYS A 4 15.74 -28.06 16.07
N VAL A 5 16.91 -28.70 16.15
CA VAL A 5 18.16 -28.05 16.64
C VAL A 5 19.11 -27.64 15.51
N THR A 6 18.93 -28.17 14.30
CA THR A 6 19.82 -27.88 13.16
C THR A 6 19.50 -26.57 12.44
N LEU A 7 18.28 -26.04 12.55
CA LEU A 7 17.91 -24.77 11.91
C LEU A 7 18.41 -23.55 12.70
N SER A 8 18.43 -23.63 14.04
CA SER A 8 18.95 -22.56 14.90
C SER A 8 20.47 -22.41 14.84
N LEU A 9 21.21 -23.46 14.44
CA LEU A 9 22.67 -23.40 14.33
C LEU A 9 23.16 -22.81 12.98
N PHE A 10 22.35 -22.89 11.92
CA PHE A 10 22.62 -22.20 10.65
C PHE A 10 22.37 -20.69 10.70
N LEU A 11 21.56 -20.23 11.66
CA LEU A 11 21.33 -18.81 11.95
C LEU A 11 22.54 -18.10 12.58
N ALA A 12 23.57 -18.82 13.02
CA ALA A 12 24.73 -18.24 13.72
C ALA A 12 26.08 -18.39 12.99
N ILE A 13 26.18 -19.15 11.90
CA ILE A 13 27.47 -19.44 11.22
C ILE A 13 27.34 -19.44 9.68
N SER A 14 26.72 -18.41 9.13
CA SER A 14 26.82 -18.09 7.70
C SER A 14 27.35 -16.67 7.49
N LEU A 15 28.47 -16.36 8.15
CA LEU A 15 29.41 -15.37 7.63
C LEU A 15 30.07 -15.98 6.39
N VAL A 16 29.37 -15.93 5.25
CA VAL A 16 30.05 -16.05 3.96
C VAL A 16 30.93 -14.81 3.87
N ASN A 17 32.24 -14.99 4.02
CA ASN A 17 33.23 -13.95 3.78
C ASN A 17 33.04 -13.43 2.35
N CYS A 18 32.43 -12.24 2.20
CA CYS A 18 32.50 -11.47 0.97
C CYS A 18 33.92 -10.91 0.86
N ASP A 19 34.90 -11.72 0.45
CA ASP A 19 36.24 -11.23 0.11
C ASP A 19 36.20 -10.54 -1.27
N PRO A 20 36.55 -9.25 -1.38
CA PRO A 20 36.63 -8.56 -2.66
C PRO A 20 37.88 -9.01 -3.42
N GLN A 21 37.72 -9.81 -4.47
CA GLN A 21 38.77 -9.97 -5.49
C GLN A 21 38.72 -8.78 -6.45
N LEU A 22 39.61 -7.80 -6.25
CA LEU A 22 40.54 -7.23 -7.26
C LEU A 22 40.91 -5.76 -6.95
N ASP A 23 42.21 -5.56 -6.69
CA ASP A 23 42.93 -4.29 -6.70
C ASP A 23 43.12 -3.75 -8.13
N ILE A 24 42.59 -2.56 -8.46
CA ILE A 24 42.98 -1.76 -9.65
C ILE A 24 42.88 -0.25 -9.29
N PRO A 25 43.84 0.61 -9.71
CA PRO A 25 44.09 1.93 -9.09
C PRO A 25 43.16 3.07 -9.55
N ASN A 26 43.10 4.09 -8.67
CA ASN A 26 42.38 5.36 -8.81
C ASN A 26 42.56 6.05 -10.17
N VAL A 27 41.44 6.39 -10.80
CA VAL A 27 41.37 7.36 -11.91
C VAL A 27 40.68 8.62 -11.37
N GLN A 28 41.40 9.74 -11.41
CA GLN A 28 40.89 11.07 -11.08
C GLN A 28 39.81 11.48 -12.06
N THR A 29 38.62 11.83 -11.55
CA THR A 29 37.57 12.52 -12.32
C THR A 29 37.75 14.02 -12.18
N THR A 30 37.85 14.71 -13.31
CA THR A 30 37.81 16.17 -13.43
C THR A 30 36.36 16.67 -13.38
N ASP A 31 36.13 17.68 -12.54
CA ASP A 31 34.88 18.42 -12.40
C ASP A 31 34.49 19.16 -13.69
N GLU A 32 33.24 19.02 -14.11
CA GLU A 32 32.52 20.06 -14.86
C GLU A 32 31.12 20.26 -14.26
N SER A 33 30.94 21.41 -13.62
CA SER A 33 29.68 21.92 -13.10
C SER A 33 28.74 22.34 -14.24
N LYS A 34 27.51 21.81 -14.25
CA LYS A 34 26.37 22.46 -14.91
C LYS A 34 25.14 22.40 -14.01
N GLU A 35 24.67 23.58 -13.62
CA GLU A 35 23.35 23.84 -13.04
C GLU A 35 22.25 23.22 -13.92
N LYS A 36 21.40 22.41 -13.30
CA LYS A 36 20.04 22.15 -13.77
C LYS A 36 19.11 22.08 -12.56
N ASN A 37 18.31 23.14 -12.38
CA ASN A 37 17.15 23.12 -11.52
C ASN A 37 16.12 22.15 -12.08
N GLY A 38 15.84 21.11 -11.31
CA GLY A 38 14.81 20.11 -11.56
C GLY A 38 14.43 19.42 -10.26
N ILE A 39 14.01 20.21 -9.26
CA ILE A 39 13.64 19.69 -7.94
C ILE A 39 12.18 19.22 -8.02
N LYS A 40 11.97 17.90 -8.02
CA LYS A 40 10.65 17.27 -7.97
C LYS A 40 10.24 16.98 -6.53
N VAL A 41 8.94 17.17 -6.29
CA VAL A 41 8.24 17.10 -5.00
C VAL A 41 8.32 15.69 -4.41
N LEU A 42 8.66 15.59 -3.12
CA LEU A 42 8.42 14.39 -2.30
C LEU A 42 6.91 14.22 -2.11
N VAL A 43 6.36 13.09 -2.57
CA VAL A 43 4.96 12.70 -2.36
C VAL A 43 4.68 12.61 -0.84
N LEU A 44 3.55 13.16 -0.40
CA LEU A 44 3.22 13.29 1.02
C LEU A 44 2.34 12.16 1.57
N PRO A 45 2.40 11.91 2.89
CA PRO A 45 1.64 10.85 3.57
C PRO A 45 0.11 11.04 3.62
N ASN A 46 -0.46 12.16 3.14
CA ASN A 46 -1.91 12.41 3.17
C ASN A 46 -2.63 12.06 1.85
N SER A 47 -1.88 11.79 0.79
CA SER A 47 -2.39 11.18 -0.43
C SER A 47 -2.12 9.68 -0.36
N TYR A 48 -3.17 8.87 -0.43
CA TYR A 48 -3.00 7.43 -0.54
C TYR A 48 -2.94 7.09 -2.01
N THR A 49 -1.73 6.79 -2.49
CA THR A 49 -1.47 6.27 -3.81
C THR A 49 -1.36 4.76 -3.74
N ASN A 50 -1.93 4.06 -4.72
CA ASN A 50 -1.69 2.63 -4.86
C ASN A 50 -0.20 2.39 -5.19
N ASP A 51 0.60 2.04 -4.17
CA ASP A 51 2.06 1.84 -4.25
C ASP A 51 2.45 0.62 -5.11
N LYS A 52 1.46 -0.15 -5.60
CA LYS A 52 1.68 -1.31 -6.48
C LYS A 52 1.98 -0.94 -7.92
N PHE A 53 1.84 0.33 -8.28
CA PHE A 53 2.28 0.85 -9.56
C PHE A 53 3.46 1.79 -9.31
N ASP A 54 4.69 1.26 -9.47
CA ASP A 54 5.82 2.12 -9.82
C ASP A 54 5.38 2.87 -11.09
N ASP A 55 4.90 4.10 -10.98
CA ASP A 55 4.71 5.04 -12.08
C ASP A 55 5.01 6.47 -11.56
N GLN A 56 5.88 7.20 -12.26
CA GLN A 56 6.10 8.64 -12.08
C GLN A 56 5.78 9.37 -13.40
N PRO A 57 5.48 10.68 -13.36
CA PRO A 57 4.62 11.36 -14.34
C PRO A 57 5.09 11.34 -15.79
N LYS A 58 4.14 11.19 -16.73
CA LYS A 58 4.32 11.61 -18.12
C LYS A 58 4.61 13.12 -18.16
N SER A 59 5.81 13.48 -18.59
CA SER A 59 6.12 14.82 -19.06
C SER A 59 6.38 14.73 -20.56
N ASP A 60 5.33 14.79 -21.36
CA ASP A 60 5.48 14.95 -22.81
C ASP A 60 5.63 16.45 -23.11
N SER A 61 6.79 16.81 -23.65
CA SER A 61 7.01 18.11 -24.27
C SER A 61 7.37 17.90 -25.75
N ASN A 62 6.47 18.39 -26.61
CA ASN A 62 6.63 18.78 -28.02
C ASN A 62 6.96 17.64 -29.02
N ASN A 63 6.31 17.52 -30.19
CA ASN A 63 5.76 18.55 -31.06
C ASN A 63 4.70 18.00 -32.02
N ASN A 64 3.70 18.83 -32.30
CA ASN A 64 2.77 18.73 -33.42
C ASN A 64 3.49 18.54 -34.77
N ARG A 65 3.14 17.47 -35.48
CA ARG A 65 2.92 17.54 -36.93
C ARG A 65 1.69 16.72 -37.28
N PHE A 66 0.67 17.44 -37.74
CA PHE A 66 -0.39 16.92 -38.56
C PHE A 66 0.22 16.15 -39.72
N ASP A 67 -0.15 14.88 -39.88
CA ASP A 67 -0.29 14.31 -41.21
C ASP A 67 -1.55 13.45 -41.23
N SER A 68 -2.49 13.92 -42.01
CA SER A 68 -3.65 13.21 -42.49
C SER A 68 -3.18 12.07 -43.39
N ASP A 69 -3.45 10.82 -43.02
CA ASP A 69 -3.99 9.91 -44.01
C ASP A 69 -4.80 8.75 -43.44
N ARG A 70 -5.90 8.52 -44.12
CA ARG A 70 -6.97 7.60 -43.80
C ARG A 70 -6.75 6.34 -44.63
N SER A 71 -7.11 5.20 -44.03
CA SER A 71 -7.43 3.91 -44.68
C SER A 71 -6.29 2.89 -44.91
N GLN A 72 -6.69 1.62 -44.77
CA GLN A 72 -5.98 0.36 -45.09
C GLN A 72 -5.01 -0.10 -43.97
N ARG A 73 -5.08 -1.31 -43.40
CA ARG A 73 -5.57 -2.62 -43.84
C ARG A 73 -5.82 -3.52 -42.62
N TYR A 74 -6.92 -4.26 -42.66
CA TYR A 74 -7.05 -5.56 -41.99
C TYR A 74 -6.16 -6.60 -42.71
N GLY A 75 -5.54 -7.51 -41.94
CA GLY A 75 -4.86 -8.71 -42.45
C GLY A 75 -5.22 -9.93 -41.59
N PRO A 76 -5.31 -11.15 -42.17
CA PRO A 76 -6.25 -12.20 -41.75
C PRO A 76 -5.59 -13.37 -40.99
N PRO A 77 -6.40 -14.27 -40.38
CA PRO A 77 -5.90 -15.44 -39.65
C PRO A 77 -5.64 -16.66 -40.56
N TYR A 78 -4.82 -17.54 -40.00
CA TYR A 78 -4.32 -18.85 -40.45
C TYR A 78 -5.24 -19.71 -41.34
N SER A 79 -4.63 -20.28 -42.39
CA SER A 79 -5.15 -21.36 -43.23
C SER A 79 -4.93 -22.74 -42.61
N SER A 80 -6.00 -23.52 -42.47
CA SER A 80 -5.94 -24.98 -42.35
C SER A 80 -6.36 -25.60 -43.68
N ASN A 81 -5.45 -26.35 -44.29
CA ASN A 81 -5.72 -27.23 -45.43
C ASN A 81 -6.55 -28.43 -44.97
N GLU A 82 -7.65 -28.71 -45.66
CA GLU A 82 -8.16 -30.07 -45.90
C GLU A 82 -9.23 -29.98 -46.99
N ASN A 83 -8.89 -30.49 -48.18
CA ASN A 83 -9.82 -30.74 -49.29
C ASN A 83 -9.96 -32.26 -49.37
N ASP A 84 -11.18 -32.77 -49.27
CA ASP A 84 -11.56 -34.05 -49.86
C ASP A 84 -12.95 -33.95 -50.49
N GLU A 85 -13.03 -34.58 -51.65
CA GLU A 85 -14.09 -34.56 -52.65
C GLU A 85 -15.38 -35.30 -52.23
N TYR A 86 -16.56 -34.81 -52.62
CA TYR A 86 -17.48 -35.41 -53.62
C TYR A 86 -18.89 -34.78 -53.57
N PRO A 87 -19.68 -34.79 -54.67
CA PRO A 87 -20.76 -33.82 -54.88
C PRO A 87 -22.18 -34.42 -55.07
N GLN A 88 -23.15 -33.48 -55.06
CA GLN A 88 -24.44 -33.47 -55.77
C GLN A 88 -25.58 -34.40 -55.31
N ASN A 89 -26.72 -33.77 -55.01
CA ASN A 89 -28.12 -34.12 -55.36
C ASN A 89 -29.05 -33.42 -54.34
N ILE A 90 -30.27 -32.93 -54.61
CA ILE A 90 -31.17 -32.82 -55.76
C ILE A 90 -32.39 -32.05 -55.21
N ARG A 91 -32.96 -31.12 -55.99
CA ARG A 91 -34.38 -30.69 -56.01
C ARG A 91 -34.98 -30.11 -54.72
N ASP A 92 -36.07 -29.37 -54.74
CA ASP A 92 -36.81 -28.53 -55.69
C ASP A 92 -37.94 -27.97 -54.80
N ASN A 93 -38.41 -26.77 -55.13
CA ASN A 93 -39.77 -26.30 -54.85
C ASN A 93 -40.11 -26.03 -53.36
N GLU A 94 -40.66 -24.88 -52.98
CA GLU A 94 -41.67 -24.11 -53.69
C GLU A 94 -41.80 -22.68 -53.11
N ARG A 95 -41.71 -21.71 -54.03
CA ARG A 95 -42.65 -20.60 -54.24
C ARG A 95 -43.03 -19.62 -53.11
N LEU A 96 -42.66 -18.35 -53.39
CA LEU A 96 -43.53 -17.15 -53.54
C LEU A 96 -44.33 -16.70 -52.29
N ARG A 97 -44.51 -15.42 -51.95
CA ARG A 97 -44.39 -14.14 -52.65
C ARG A 97 -44.54 -13.02 -51.60
N TYR A 98 -43.91 -11.89 -51.90
CA TYR A 98 -44.09 -10.52 -51.40
C TYR A 98 -45.49 -10.12 -50.88
N GLY A 99 -45.52 -9.22 -49.88
CA GLY A 99 -46.60 -8.24 -49.71
C GLY A 99 -46.81 -7.66 -48.30
N ASP A 100 -46.15 -6.55 -48.00
CA ASP A 100 -46.68 -5.43 -47.18
C ASP A 100 -47.90 -4.79 -47.92
N PRO A 101 -48.83 -3.94 -47.39
CA PRO A 101 -48.95 -3.30 -46.07
C PRO A 101 -50.38 -3.15 -45.43
N ASN A 102 -50.38 -2.67 -44.16
CA ASN A 102 -51.38 -1.85 -43.44
C ASN A 102 -52.84 -2.33 -43.18
N SER A 103 -53.21 -2.51 -41.90
CA SER A 103 -53.93 -1.48 -41.10
C SER A 103 -54.48 -2.05 -39.76
N ASN A 104 -54.20 -1.38 -38.63
CA ASN A 104 -55.18 -0.70 -37.76
C ASN A 104 -54.67 -0.43 -36.32
N ARG A 105 -54.79 0.85 -35.92
CA ARG A 105 -55.26 1.41 -34.62
C ARG A 105 -54.63 0.87 -33.32
N ASP A 106 -54.03 1.67 -32.43
CA ASP A 106 -54.61 2.85 -31.75
C ASP A 106 -53.53 3.84 -31.23
N ASN A 107 -53.90 5.12 -31.18
CA ASN A 107 -53.12 6.26 -30.67
C ASN A 107 -53.31 6.47 -29.15
N PHE A 108 -52.29 6.95 -28.43
CA PHE A 108 -52.21 8.32 -27.84
C PHE A 108 -51.01 8.48 -26.87
N LYS A 109 -50.47 9.71 -26.83
CA LYS A 109 -49.25 10.20 -26.15
C LYS A 109 -49.45 10.62 -24.67
N PHE A 110 -48.33 10.62 -23.92
CA PHE A 110 -47.90 11.36 -22.70
C PHE A 110 -48.69 12.64 -22.27
N PRO A 111 -48.73 13.03 -20.96
CA PRO A 111 -47.69 13.94 -20.40
C PRO A 111 -47.45 13.97 -18.85
N GLN A 112 -46.47 14.82 -18.49
CA GLN A 112 -45.94 15.33 -17.20
C GLN A 112 -46.89 16.11 -16.24
N ASN A 113 -46.38 16.35 -15.01
CA ASN A 113 -46.43 17.57 -14.14
C ASN A 113 -47.15 17.54 -12.76
N ASP A 114 -46.33 17.68 -11.71
CA ASP A 114 -46.27 18.68 -10.61
C ASP A 114 -47.42 19.06 -9.62
N PHE A 115 -46.93 19.40 -8.39
CA PHE A 115 -47.39 20.31 -7.32
C PHE A 115 -48.36 19.82 -6.20
N ASN A 116 -47.88 19.72 -4.92
CA ASN A 116 -47.89 20.80 -3.89
C ASN A 116 -47.82 20.34 -2.40
N GLU A 117 -46.85 20.94 -1.68
CA GLU A 117 -46.71 21.45 -0.29
C GLU A 117 -47.60 21.05 0.93
N ARG A 118 -46.93 20.79 2.08
CA ARG A 118 -46.99 21.45 3.44
C ARG A 118 -46.35 20.53 4.51
N SER A 119 -45.25 20.84 5.20
CA SER A 119 -44.88 21.87 6.21
C SER A 119 -44.92 21.37 7.68
N GLN A 120 -43.85 21.64 8.46
CA GLN A 120 -43.71 21.70 9.94
C GLN A 120 -43.61 20.36 10.71
N GLN A 121 -42.96 20.16 11.87
CA GLN A 121 -41.95 20.80 12.74
C GLN A 121 -41.69 19.80 13.91
N SER A 122 -40.48 19.78 14.48
CA SER A 122 -40.17 19.52 15.92
C SER A 122 -40.31 18.11 16.58
N TYR A 123 -39.22 17.71 17.28
CA TYR A 123 -39.00 16.64 18.29
C TYR A 123 -40.04 16.49 19.43
N PRO A 124 -39.89 15.57 20.43
CA PRO A 124 -39.36 14.18 20.54
C PRO A 124 -40.36 13.24 21.29
N VAL A 125 -40.01 11.97 21.59
CA VAL A 125 -40.25 11.28 22.90
C VAL A 125 -39.80 9.82 22.87
N ASN A 126 -39.31 9.41 24.04
CA ASN A 126 -38.63 8.19 24.44
C ASN A 126 -39.59 7.04 24.84
N ASN A 127 -38.99 5.85 25.06
CA ASN A 127 -39.40 4.75 25.96
C ASN A 127 -40.24 3.54 25.45
N ASN A 128 -39.56 2.39 25.50
CA ASN A 128 -39.80 1.24 26.38
C ASN A 128 -40.21 -0.13 25.79
N ASN A 129 -39.32 -1.08 26.10
CA ASN A 129 -39.54 -2.44 26.63
C ASN A 129 -40.15 -3.52 25.74
N ASN A 130 -39.26 -4.46 25.38
CA ASN A 130 -39.55 -5.81 24.95
C ASN A 130 -39.79 -6.73 26.15
N ASN A 131 -40.82 -7.58 26.04
CA ASN A 131 -40.91 -8.91 26.63
C ASN A 131 -41.60 -9.82 25.61
N ASN A 132 -41.03 -10.99 25.33
CA ASN A 132 -41.71 -12.29 25.29
C ASN A 132 -40.78 -13.43 24.82
N GLU A 133 -40.47 -14.33 25.76
CA GLU A 133 -40.66 -15.81 25.73
C GLU A 133 -41.34 -16.43 24.50
N GLN A 134 -41.21 -17.72 24.14
CA GLN A 134 -40.33 -18.89 24.39
C GLN A 134 -40.95 -20.06 23.55
N ARG A 135 -40.17 -21.13 23.33
CA ARG A 135 -40.55 -22.59 23.25
C ARG A 135 -40.72 -23.29 21.88
N TYR A 136 -40.36 -24.59 21.65
CA TYR A 136 -39.60 -25.68 22.35
C TYR A 136 -39.36 -26.89 21.38
N GLY A 137 -38.46 -27.82 21.76
CA GLY A 137 -38.52 -29.29 21.47
C GLY A 137 -37.16 -29.94 21.10
N ASN A 138 -36.29 -30.47 21.98
CA ASN A 138 -36.23 -31.71 22.82
C ASN A 138 -36.18 -33.08 22.10
N VAL A 139 -35.14 -33.92 22.39
CA VAL A 139 -35.15 -35.31 22.97
C VAL A 139 -33.72 -35.83 23.35
N GLU A 140 -33.47 -36.00 24.67
CA GLU A 140 -32.76 -36.99 25.58
C GLU A 140 -32.00 -38.33 25.12
N PRO A 141 -31.33 -39.17 26.01
CA PRO A 141 -30.09 -38.98 26.84
C PRO A 141 -29.18 -40.25 27.16
N ARG A 142 -28.16 -40.08 28.06
CA ARG A 142 -27.46 -41.01 29.03
C ARG A 142 -26.22 -41.88 28.66
N TYR A 143 -25.13 -41.79 29.46
CA TYR A 143 -24.67 -42.76 30.49
C TYR A 143 -23.44 -42.23 31.30
N ARG A 144 -23.18 -42.82 32.49
CA ARG A 144 -22.36 -42.40 33.65
C ARG A 144 -21.30 -43.47 33.97
N TYR A 145 -20.13 -43.15 34.56
CA TYR A 145 -19.45 -43.93 35.63
C TYR A 145 -18.21 -43.23 36.23
N GLU A 146 -17.93 -43.56 37.50
CA GLU A 146 -17.02 -42.93 38.49
C GLU A 146 -15.68 -43.67 38.72
N ASN A 147 -14.71 -42.91 39.26
CA ASN A 147 -13.67 -43.19 40.29
C ASN A 147 -12.61 -44.32 40.18
N ASN A 148 -11.32 -43.95 40.33
CA ASN A 148 -10.47 -44.47 41.41
C ASN A 148 -9.18 -43.63 41.68
N GLN A 149 -8.78 -43.63 42.96
CA GLN A 149 -7.73 -42.82 43.61
C GLN A 149 -6.36 -43.54 43.75
N ARG A 150 -5.23 -42.80 43.84
CA ARG A 150 -4.31 -42.66 45.01
C ARG A 150 -2.79 -42.45 44.70
N ASN A 151 -2.23 -41.46 45.43
CA ASN A 151 -0.86 -41.23 45.95
C ASN A 151 0.28 -40.89 44.96
N GLY A 152 1.18 -39.91 45.13
CA GLY A 152 1.58 -38.91 46.16
C GLY A 152 3.04 -38.48 45.82
N TYR A 153 3.45 -37.21 45.74
CA TYR A 153 3.87 -36.31 46.84
C TYR A 153 4.08 -34.85 46.34
N ASN A 154 3.78 -33.90 47.24
CA ASN A 154 3.84 -32.43 47.18
C ASN A 154 5.25 -31.81 47.25
N VAL A 155 5.40 -30.57 46.73
CA VAL A 155 5.75 -29.34 47.50
C VAL A 155 5.05 -28.09 46.87
N ASN A 156 4.51 -27.23 47.75
CA ASN A 156 3.66 -26.01 47.61
C ASN A 156 4.30 -24.80 46.85
N GLU A 157 3.65 -23.67 46.49
CA GLU A 157 2.53 -22.85 47.04
C GLU A 157 2.14 -21.79 45.95
N GLN A 158 0.93 -21.74 45.37
CA GLN A 158 -0.32 -21.01 45.72
C GLN A 158 -0.25 -19.49 45.96
N TYR A 159 -0.86 -18.69 45.06
CA TYR A 159 -1.88 -17.67 45.35
C TYR A 159 -2.59 -17.26 44.04
N ASP A 160 -3.92 -17.37 43.98
CA ASP A 160 -4.75 -16.75 42.95
C ASP A 160 -6.13 -16.34 43.49
N ASP A 161 -6.63 -15.27 42.88
CA ASP A 161 -8.02 -14.89 42.60
C ASP A 161 -9.03 -14.36 43.65
N ARG A 162 -9.37 -13.07 43.39
CA ARG A 162 -10.71 -12.43 43.25
C ARG A 162 -11.66 -12.30 44.44
N TYR A 163 -12.22 -11.08 44.59
CA TYR A 163 -13.67 -10.79 44.49
C TYR A 163 -13.91 -9.27 44.37
N GLY A 164 -14.95 -8.86 43.64
CA GLY A 164 -15.37 -7.46 43.48
C GLY A 164 -16.65 -7.06 44.23
N ASN A 165 -16.96 -5.77 44.08
CA ASN A 165 -18.24 -5.06 44.21
C ASN A 165 -18.78 -4.53 45.56
N ASN A 166 -19.24 -3.27 45.45
CA ASN A 166 -20.41 -2.58 46.04
C ASN A 166 -20.27 -1.64 47.25
N PHE A 167 -20.63 -0.38 46.98
CA PHE A 167 -21.21 0.61 47.88
C PHE A 167 -22.49 0.07 48.55
N ASN A 168 -22.64 0.22 49.88
CA ASN A 168 -23.57 1.17 50.51
C ASN A 168 -23.52 1.06 52.05
N SER A 169 -23.84 2.19 52.69
CA SER A 169 -23.80 2.55 54.11
C SER A 169 -24.52 1.61 55.09
N ASN A 170 -23.96 1.38 56.28
CA ASN A 170 -24.71 1.58 57.53
C ASN A 170 -23.85 1.65 58.80
N TYR A 171 -24.32 2.51 59.71
CA TYR A 171 -23.75 2.88 61.00
C TYR A 171 -23.53 1.71 61.97
N GLY A 172 -22.41 1.78 62.70
CA GLY A 172 -22.15 0.98 63.89
C GLY A 172 -21.19 1.73 64.83
N PHE A 173 -21.74 2.56 65.72
CA PHE A 173 -21.01 3.17 66.83
C PHE A 173 -20.55 2.08 67.80
N VAL A 174 -19.23 1.92 67.99
CA VAL A 174 -18.67 1.45 69.26
C VAL A 174 -17.46 2.33 69.59
N ASN A 175 -17.65 3.17 70.60
CA ASN A 175 -16.58 3.94 71.24
C ASN A 175 -15.58 2.98 71.89
N ASN A 176 -14.30 3.13 71.58
CA ASN A 176 -13.30 3.02 72.64
C ASN A 176 -12.15 3.99 72.40
N GLN A 177 -11.94 4.83 73.40
CA GLN A 177 -10.96 5.90 73.39
C GLN A 177 -9.54 5.32 73.48
N ASN A 178 -8.67 5.74 72.56
CA ASN A 178 -7.24 5.87 72.85
C ASN A 178 -6.72 7.12 72.16
N TYR A 179 -6.14 8.00 72.97
CA TYR A 179 -5.57 9.28 72.59
C TYR A 179 -4.39 9.10 71.62
N ASN A 180 -4.65 9.42 70.36
CA ASN A 180 -3.93 10.40 69.54
C ASN A 180 -2.43 10.60 69.84
N TYR A 181 -1.58 9.86 69.12
CA TYR A 181 -0.20 10.25 68.79
C TYR A 181 0.25 9.56 67.50
N ASN A 182 -0.52 9.69 66.41
CA ASN A 182 -0.09 9.27 65.06
C ASN A 182 -0.81 9.98 63.89
N ASN A 183 -1.53 11.08 64.14
CA ASN A 183 -2.28 11.77 63.08
C ASN A 183 -1.46 12.80 62.28
N ASN A 184 -0.27 13.20 62.75
CA ASN A 184 0.53 14.21 62.04
C ASN A 184 1.42 13.68 60.91
N TYR A 185 1.52 12.36 60.66
CA TYR A 185 2.24 11.85 59.49
C TYR A 185 1.27 11.47 58.35
N ASN A 186 0.09 10.95 58.72
CA ASN A 186 -0.98 10.62 57.78
C ASN A 186 -1.66 11.87 57.20
N ASP A 187 -1.82 12.95 57.97
CA ASP A 187 -2.40 14.19 57.43
C ASP A 187 -1.48 14.90 56.42
N TYR A 188 -0.15 14.86 56.62
CA TYR A 188 0.81 15.44 55.67
C TYR A 188 0.96 14.60 54.40
N GLN A 189 0.93 13.26 54.50
CA GLN A 189 0.85 12.37 53.33
C GLN A 189 -0.45 12.61 52.56
N ASN A 190 -1.60 12.66 53.23
CA ASN A 190 -2.89 12.97 52.59
C ASN A 190 -2.92 14.36 51.95
N LEU A 191 -2.35 15.39 52.59
CA LEU A 191 -2.25 16.73 52.01
C LEU A 191 -1.32 16.76 50.80
N TYR A 192 -0.17 16.10 50.87
CA TYR A 192 0.78 15.97 49.77
C TYR A 192 0.17 15.23 48.56
N ASP A 193 -0.59 14.16 48.82
CA ASP A 193 -1.30 13.40 47.79
C ASP A 193 -2.43 14.22 47.16
N ILE A 194 -3.20 14.98 47.95
CA ILE A 194 -4.24 15.88 47.44
C ILE A 194 -3.64 17.03 46.62
N GLU A 195 -2.53 17.62 47.06
CA GLU A 195 -1.84 18.69 46.32
C GLU A 195 -1.22 18.18 45.02
N ASN A 196 -0.65 16.97 45.03
CA ASN A 196 -0.15 16.32 43.82
C ASN A 196 -1.28 15.96 42.86
N GLU A 197 -2.41 15.43 43.35
CA GLU A 197 -3.57 15.11 42.53
C GLU A 197 -4.17 16.39 41.91
N LYS A 198 -4.21 17.50 42.65
CA LYS A 198 -4.61 18.82 42.11
C LYS A 198 -3.64 19.32 41.04
N ARG A 199 -2.33 19.17 41.27
CA ARG A 199 -1.29 19.55 40.30
C ARG A 199 -1.40 18.74 39.01
N ILE A 200 -1.52 17.41 39.12
CA ILE A 200 -1.69 16.51 37.98
C ILE A 200 -2.95 16.88 37.19
N ARG A 201 -4.08 17.14 37.87
CA ARG A 201 -5.31 17.60 37.21
C ARG A 201 -5.13 18.91 36.46
N LEU A 202 -4.47 19.89 37.09
CA LEU A 202 -4.22 21.19 36.46
C LEU A 202 -3.30 21.06 35.23
N GLU A 203 -2.22 20.31 35.32
CA GLU A 203 -1.31 20.07 34.19
C GLU A 203 -1.98 19.26 33.08
N THR A 204 -2.84 18.30 33.42
CA THR A 204 -3.63 17.54 32.45
C THR A 204 -4.60 18.45 31.68
N GLU A 205 -5.26 19.39 32.37
CA GLU A 205 -6.16 20.34 31.72
C GLU A 205 -5.39 21.34 30.83
N LYS A 206 -4.23 21.83 31.28
CA LYS A 206 -3.35 22.66 30.43
C LYS A 206 -2.93 21.91 29.16
N LEU A 207 -2.51 20.65 29.30
CA LEU A 207 -2.15 19.81 28.16
C LEU A 207 -3.34 19.61 27.22
N ARG A 208 -4.54 19.37 27.75
CA ARG A 208 -5.76 19.22 26.96
C ARG A 208 -6.06 20.48 26.15
N GLN A 209 -5.98 21.67 26.75
CA GLN A 209 -6.18 22.93 26.03
C GLN A 209 -5.12 23.13 24.93
N LEU A 210 -3.85 22.88 25.25
CA LEU A 210 -2.77 22.93 24.27
C LEU A 210 -3.05 22.00 23.08
N LEU A 211 -3.44 20.74 23.34
CA LEU A 211 -3.71 19.76 22.28
C LEU A 211 -4.92 20.14 21.41
N ILE A 212 -5.95 20.79 21.98
CA ILE A 212 -7.09 21.32 21.22
C ILE A 212 -6.64 22.46 20.29
N GLU A 213 -5.79 23.37 20.78
CA GLU A 213 -5.23 24.45 19.96
C GLU A 213 -4.36 23.89 18.82
N ILE A 214 -3.51 22.91 19.13
CA ILE A 214 -2.69 22.20 18.16
C ILE A 214 -3.57 21.52 17.12
N ASP A 215 -4.61 20.78 17.52
CA ASP A 215 -5.51 20.07 16.61
C ASP A 215 -6.17 20.99 15.58
N LYS A 216 -6.70 22.13 16.04
CA LYS A 216 -7.31 23.14 15.17
C LYS A 216 -6.30 23.73 14.20
N LYS A 217 -5.10 24.09 14.69
CA LYS A 217 -4.06 24.68 13.86
C LYS A 217 -3.47 23.67 12.88
N HIS A 218 -3.28 22.43 13.32
CA HIS A 218 -2.77 21.31 12.52
C HIS A 218 -3.71 20.99 11.37
N SER A 219 -5.01 20.89 11.64
CA SER A 219 -6.02 20.74 10.58
C SER A 219 -5.93 21.86 9.55
N SER A 220 -5.84 23.12 10.00
CA SER A 220 -5.75 24.28 9.11
C SER A 220 -4.48 24.31 8.24
N GLU A 221 -3.30 24.03 8.82
CA GLU A 221 -2.03 24.00 8.07
C GLU A 221 -2.00 22.81 7.11
N CYS A 222 -2.59 21.67 7.51
CA CYS A 222 -2.77 20.49 6.66
C CYS A 222 -3.65 20.80 5.45
N THR A 223 -4.81 21.44 5.64
CA THR A 223 -5.70 21.84 4.54
C THR A 223 -5.00 22.74 3.53
N LEU A 224 -4.23 23.74 3.98
CA LEU A 224 -3.48 24.63 3.09
C LEU A 224 -2.43 23.88 2.28
N ASN A 225 -1.72 22.95 2.91
CA ASN A 225 -0.72 22.13 2.25
C ASN A 225 -1.37 21.20 1.21
N VAL A 226 -2.39 20.43 1.61
CA VAL A 226 -3.09 19.48 0.74
C VAL A 226 -3.74 20.19 -0.44
N ALA A 227 -4.32 21.38 -0.25
CA ALA A 227 -4.88 22.17 -1.34
C ALA A 227 -3.83 22.56 -2.40
N ALA A 228 -2.63 23.00 -1.96
CA ALA A 228 -1.54 23.33 -2.87
C ALA A 228 -1.01 22.08 -3.62
N GLN A 229 -0.90 20.93 -2.93
CA GLN A 229 -0.54 19.67 -3.58
C GLN A 229 -1.58 19.25 -4.62
N TRP A 230 -2.86 19.30 -4.27
CA TRP A 230 -3.96 19.01 -5.19
C TRP A 230 -3.88 19.88 -6.44
N ASN A 231 -3.65 21.20 -6.28
CA ASN A 231 -3.51 22.12 -7.40
C ASN A 231 -2.35 21.73 -8.33
N PHE A 232 -1.22 21.29 -7.77
CA PHE A 232 -0.10 20.78 -8.57
C PHE A 232 -0.44 19.48 -9.30
N GLU A 233 -0.97 18.48 -8.59
CA GLU A 233 -1.25 17.17 -9.20
C GLU A 233 -2.37 17.22 -10.23
N THR A 234 -3.27 18.20 -10.14
CA THR A 234 -4.40 18.38 -11.05
C THR A 234 -4.21 19.51 -12.06
N ASN A 235 -3.06 20.17 -12.05
CA ASN A 235 -2.63 21.15 -13.05
C ASN A 235 -1.10 21.29 -13.01
N VAL A 236 -0.40 20.40 -13.68
CA VAL A 236 1.06 20.29 -13.57
C VAL A 236 1.75 21.40 -14.36
N ASN A 237 2.31 22.38 -13.65
CA ASN A 237 3.13 23.44 -14.21
C ASN A 237 4.11 24.02 -13.16
N GLU A 238 5.00 24.91 -13.58
CA GLU A 238 6.03 25.49 -12.70
C GLU A 238 5.43 26.31 -11.55
N ALA A 239 4.33 27.04 -11.78
CA ALA A 239 3.71 27.87 -10.77
C ALA A 239 3.04 27.04 -9.67
N THR A 240 2.25 26.03 -10.05
CA THR A 240 1.60 25.12 -9.08
C THR A 240 2.62 24.26 -8.35
N GLN A 241 3.72 23.89 -9.01
CA GLN A 241 4.84 23.18 -8.36
C GLN A 241 5.49 24.05 -7.27
N LEU A 242 5.77 25.32 -7.57
CA LEU A 242 6.35 26.24 -6.60
C LEU A 242 5.40 26.50 -5.41
N GLU A 243 4.10 26.62 -5.69
CA GLU A 243 3.05 26.74 -4.66
C GLU A 243 3.06 25.52 -3.73
N ALA A 244 3.02 24.30 -4.29
CA ALA A 244 3.07 23.05 -3.55
C ALA A 244 4.32 22.93 -2.68
N LEU A 245 5.50 23.28 -3.21
CA LEU A 245 6.75 23.26 -2.45
C LEU A 245 6.75 24.26 -1.29
N THR A 246 6.25 25.47 -1.52
CA THR A 246 6.16 26.52 -0.49
C THR A 246 5.22 26.10 0.64
N ALA A 247 4.07 25.52 0.29
CA ALA A 247 3.09 25.04 1.25
C ALA A 247 3.64 23.84 2.06
N GLN A 248 4.40 22.95 1.41
CA GLN A 248 5.03 21.81 2.06
C GLN A 248 6.10 22.25 3.06
N GLN A 249 6.95 23.22 2.70
CA GLN A 249 7.95 23.79 3.60
C GLN A 249 7.27 24.40 4.84
N ARG A 250 6.23 25.21 4.62
CA ARG A 250 5.44 25.80 5.71
C ARG A 250 4.85 24.75 6.64
N TYR A 251 4.31 23.66 6.10
CA TYR A 251 3.76 22.57 6.90
C TYR A 251 4.85 21.86 7.72
N SER A 252 6.03 21.62 7.12
CA SER A 252 7.18 21.05 7.82
C SER A 252 7.67 21.94 8.97
N ASP A 253 7.73 23.27 8.75
CA ASP A 253 8.13 24.24 9.79
C ASP A 253 7.11 24.27 10.94
N PHE A 254 5.81 24.16 10.62
CA PHE A 254 4.76 24.01 11.63
C PHE A 254 4.94 22.72 12.45
N MET A 255 5.17 21.57 11.80
CA MET A 255 5.39 20.31 12.52
C MET A 255 6.61 20.37 13.44
N ARG A 256 7.69 21.02 13.00
CA ARG A 256 8.88 21.28 13.83
C ARG A 256 8.55 22.17 15.03
N TYR A 257 7.79 23.25 14.83
CA TYR A 257 7.33 24.10 15.92
C TYR A 257 6.55 23.30 16.97
N ILE A 258 5.63 22.44 16.54
CA ILE A 258 4.87 21.56 17.44
C ILE A 258 5.78 20.59 18.19
N PHE A 259 6.74 19.97 17.52
CA PHE A 259 7.73 19.11 18.15
C PHE A 259 8.54 19.86 19.22
N ASP A 260 8.99 21.08 18.93
CA ASP A 260 9.74 21.90 19.88
C ASP A 260 8.92 22.28 21.11
N GLN A 261 7.61 22.52 20.96
CA GLN A 261 6.69 22.79 22.08
C GLN A 261 6.42 21.54 22.92
N THR A 262 6.33 20.37 22.29
CA THR A 262 5.87 19.13 22.94
C THR A 262 7.01 18.30 23.53
N LYS A 263 8.23 18.40 23.01
CA LYS A 263 9.36 17.55 23.42
C LYS A 263 9.69 17.59 24.91
N SER A 264 9.53 18.76 25.57
CA SER A 264 9.85 18.95 26.99
C SER A 264 8.76 18.49 27.96
N ILE A 265 7.56 18.15 27.47
CA ILE A 265 6.45 17.72 28.33
C ILE A 265 6.71 16.29 28.79
N ASP A 266 6.83 16.04 30.08
CA ASP A 266 7.04 14.66 30.57
C ASP A 266 5.78 13.80 30.39
N GLN A 267 5.92 12.71 29.65
CA GLN A 267 4.82 11.79 29.35
C GLN A 267 4.46 10.87 30.52
N ASN A 268 5.37 10.67 31.48
CA ASN A 268 5.16 9.73 32.60
C ASN A 268 4.06 10.18 33.57
N TYR A 269 3.70 11.46 33.54
CA TYR A 269 2.66 12.04 34.40
C TYR A 269 1.30 12.20 33.70
N ILE A 270 1.14 11.60 32.51
CA ILE A 270 -0.11 11.66 31.74
C ILE A 270 -0.80 10.30 31.84
N PHE A 271 -1.89 10.26 32.62
CA PHE A 271 -2.67 9.04 32.85
C PHE A 271 -3.82 8.86 31.85
N ASP A 272 -4.23 9.93 31.16
CA ASP A 272 -5.23 9.84 30.09
C ASP A 272 -4.58 9.24 28.84
N GLU A 273 -4.97 8.02 28.47
CA GLU A 273 -4.40 7.27 27.36
C GLU A 273 -4.50 8.01 26.01
N LYS A 274 -5.56 8.79 25.79
CA LYS A 274 -5.74 9.54 24.54
C LYS A 274 -4.78 10.70 24.49
N LEU A 275 -4.66 11.47 25.57
CA LEU A 275 -3.70 12.59 25.65
C LEU A 275 -2.26 12.08 25.57
N TYR A 276 -1.97 10.96 26.23
CA TYR A 276 -0.68 10.28 26.15
C TYR A 276 -0.34 9.91 24.71
N ARG A 277 -1.26 9.24 23.99
CA ARG A 277 -1.03 8.84 22.60
C ARG A 277 -0.90 10.03 21.65
N GLN A 278 -1.72 11.08 21.79
CA GLN A 278 -1.57 12.30 20.99
C GLN A 278 -0.19 12.90 21.18
N LEU A 279 0.24 13.07 22.44
CA LEU A 279 1.54 13.63 22.73
C LEU A 279 2.68 12.72 22.23
N LYS A 280 2.55 11.40 22.34
CA LYS A 280 3.52 10.43 21.79
C LYS A 280 3.76 10.67 20.30
N LEU A 281 2.69 10.83 19.52
CA LEU A 281 2.79 11.07 18.08
C LEU A 281 3.35 12.45 17.75
N LEU A 282 2.92 13.50 18.46
CA LEU A 282 3.40 14.88 18.23
C LEU A 282 4.87 15.09 18.61
N LYS A 283 5.39 14.28 19.53
CA LYS A 283 6.82 14.24 19.89
C LYS A 283 7.70 13.56 18.84
N SER A 284 7.16 13.17 17.69
CA SER A 284 7.90 12.60 16.58
C SER A 284 7.75 13.49 15.35
N ALA A 285 8.77 14.29 15.06
CA ALA A 285 8.83 15.12 13.85
C ALA A 285 9.51 14.43 12.67
N GLY A 286 10.02 13.21 12.86
CA GLY A 286 10.78 12.49 11.84
C GLY A 286 12.03 13.28 11.42
N PRO A 287 12.36 13.38 10.12
CA PRO A 287 13.52 14.13 9.65
C PRO A 287 13.53 15.60 10.07
N ALA A 288 12.37 16.23 10.28
CA ALA A 288 12.27 17.63 10.68
C ALA A 288 12.81 17.92 12.10
N ALA A 289 13.13 16.88 12.88
CA ALA A 289 13.82 17.00 14.16
C ALA A 289 15.32 17.35 14.03
N LEU A 290 15.90 17.19 12.83
CA LEU A 290 17.30 17.53 12.56
C LEU A 290 17.57 19.04 12.70
N PRO A 291 18.81 19.44 13.05
CA PRO A 291 19.29 20.81 12.88
C PRO A 291 19.07 21.32 11.45
N ALA A 292 18.88 22.64 11.27
CA ALA A 292 18.48 23.19 9.98
C ALA A 292 19.47 22.90 8.84
N ASP A 293 20.77 22.95 9.12
CA ASP A 293 21.85 22.60 8.19
C ASP A 293 21.85 21.10 7.82
N GLN A 294 21.60 20.23 8.80
CA GLN A 294 21.50 18.79 8.58
C GLN A 294 20.24 18.41 7.81
N LEU A 295 19.11 19.06 8.09
CA LEU A 295 17.85 18.86 7.38
C LEU A 295 17.95 19.30 5.92
N ASP A 296 18.58 20.45 5.65
CA ASP A 296 18.86 20.91 4.29
C ASP A 296 19.75 19.89 3.55
N ARG A 297 20.81 19.39 4.20
CA ARG A 297 21.66 18.33 3.62
C ARG A 297 20.88 17.03 3.37
N TYR A 298 20.04 16.60 4.31
CA TYR A 298 19.18 15.42 4.18
C TYR A 298 18.28 15.52 2.94
N ASN A 299 17.58 16.64 2.80
CA ASN A 299 16.68 16.90 1.67
C ASN A 299 17.45 16.97 0.34
N ARG A 300 18.63 17.60 0.30
CA ARG A 300 19.47 17.66 -0.90
C ARG A 300 19.93 16.28 -1.35
N ILE A 301 20.40 15.43 -0.43
CA ILE A 301 20.85 14.07 -0.77
C ILE A 301 19.71 13.25 -1.39
N ILE A 302 18.51 13.30 -0.81
CA ILE A 302 17.33 12.63 -1.38
C ILE A 302 17.05 13.17 -2.79
N ASN A 303 17.05 14.49 -2.97
CA ASN A 303 16.82 15.11 -4.27
C ASN A 303 17.87 14.72 -5.32
N ASP A 304 19.15 14.65 -4.94
CA ASP A 304 20.24 14.25 -5.83
C ASP A 304 20.07 12.79 -6.27
N MET A 305 19.75 11.89 -5.33
CA MET A 305 19.47 10.49 -5.65
C MET A 305 18.23 10.34 -6.53
N LEU A 306 17.13 11.04 -6.24
CA LEU A 306 15.94 11.04 -7.10
C LEU A 306 16.22 11.62 -8.49
N THR A 307 17.11 12.61 -8.59
CA THR A 307 17.53 13.19 -9.88
C THR A 307 18.29 12.17 -10.70
N ILE A 308 19.21 11.40 -10.08
CA ILE A 308 19.91 10.29 -10.73
C ILE A 308 18.90 9.26 -11.24
N TYR A 309 17.98 8.81 -10.37
CA TYR A 309 16.99 7.80 -10.70
C TYR A 309 16.08 8.22 -11.86
N ASN A 310 15.50 9.42 -11.77
CA ASN A 310 14.53 9.93 -12.75
C ASN A 310 15.19 10.38 -14.07
N GLY A 311 16.44 10.83 -14.01
CA GLY A 311 17.23 11.22 -15.17
C GLY A 311 17.88 10.04 -15.91
N ALA A 312 17.90 8.85 -15.31
CA ALA A 312 18.54 7.68 -15.88
C ALA A 312 17.88 7.27 -17.21
N THR A 313 18.72 7.09 -18.22
CA THR A 313 18.36 6.56 -19.53
C THR A 313 19.40 5.52 -19.96
N ILE A 314 18.96 4.55 -20.76
CA ILE A 314 19.84 3.53 -21.34
C ILE A 314 19.73 3.52 -22.87
N CYS A 315 20.72 2.91 -23.51
CA CYS A 315 20.68 2.65 -24.94
C CYS A 315 20.00 1.31 -25.24
N ALA A 316 19.24 1.27 -26.33
CA ALA A 316 18.60 0.04 -26.81
C ALA A 316 19.66 -1.03 -27.13
N TYR A 317 19.31 -2.30 -26.91
CA TYR A 317 20.21 -3.44 -27.08
C TYR A 317 20.71 -3.57 -28.53
N GLU A 318 19.79 -3.59 -29.49
CA GLU A 318 20.13 -3.74 -30.92
C GLU A 318 20.40 -2.39 -31.62
N GLN A 319 20.00 -1.27 -31.00
CA GLN A 319 20.14 0.07 -31.57
C GLN A 319 20.96 0.96 -30.63
N PRO A 320 22.30 0.83 -30.64
CA PRO A 320 23.17 1.47 -29.64
C PRO A 320 23.14 3.00 -29.66
N PHE A 321 22.63 3.62 -30.74
CA PHE A 321 22.45 5.07 -30.84
C PHE A 321 21.12 5.57 -30.25
N GLN A 322 20.18 4.69 -29.96
CA GLN A 322 18.91 5.03 -29.32
C GLN A 322 19.07 5.03 -27.80
N CYS A 323 19.58 6.13 -27.23
CA CYS A 323 19.94 6.25 -25.81
C CYS A 323 18.94 6.99 -24.92
N SER A 324 17.70 7.15 -25.38
CA SER A 324 16.64 7.87 -24.65
C SER A 324 15.65 6.93 -23.96
N LEU A 325 15.98 5.65 -23.78
CA LEU A 325 15.06 4.70 -23.15
C LEU A 325 15.01 4.93 -21.63
N ARG A 326 13.82 5.27 -21.15
CA ARG A 326 13.48 5.49 -19.74
C ARG A 326 12.78 4.27 -19.14
N LEU A 327 12.84 4.13 -17.80
CA LEU A 327 12.18 3.05 -17.07
C LEU A 327 10.72 2.87 -17.51
N GLN A 328 9.98 3.97 -17.64
CA GLN A 328 8.65 4.02 -18.24
C GLN A 328 8.61 5.01 -19.42
N PRO A 329 7.83 4.69 -20.47
CA PRO A 329 7.15 3.40 -20.68
C PRO A 329 8.13 2.29 -21.16
N HIS A 330 9.28 2.67 -21.71
CA HIS A 330 10.10 1.81 -22.56
C HIS A 330 10.63 0.54 -21.88
N LEU A 331 11.39 0.67 -20.78
CA LEU A 331 12.05 -0.52 -20.19
C LEU A 331 11.04 -1.46 -19.55
N ARG A 332 9.98 -0.92 -18.93
CA ARG A 332 8.85 -1.70 -18.42
C ARG A 332 8.25 -2.57 -19.53
N ASP A 333 7.98 -1.97 -20.68
CA ASP A 333 7.42 -2.69 -21.83
C ASP A 333 8.36 -3.80 -22.33
N ILE A 334 9.66 -3.52 -22.43
CA ILE A 334 10.65 -4.53 -22.82
C ILE A 334 10.68 -5.67 -21.79
N MET A 335 10.78 -5.36 -20.50
CA MET A 335 10.82 -6.38 -19.44
C MET A 335 9.58 -7.27 -19.42
N VAL A 336 8.39 -6.73 -19.73
CA VAL A 336 7.12 -7.47 -19.77
C VAL A 336 6.99 -8.31 -21.04
N LYS A 337 7.34 -7.75 -22.21
CA LYS A 337 7.02 -8.33 -23.53
C LYS A 337 8.16 -9.17 -24.11
N SER A 338 9.42 -8.78 -23.88
CA SER A 338 10.55 -9.49 -24.47
C SER A 338 10.75 -10.86 -23.84
N ARG A 339 11.17 -11.82 -24.69
CA ARG A 339 11.54 -13.18 -24.30
C ARG A 339 12.97 -13.51 -24.75
N ASP A 340 13.71 -12.50 -25.20
CA ASP A 340 15.12 -12.61 -25.54
C ASP A 340 15.97 -12.51 -24.27
N TRP A 341 16.77 -13.55 -24.01
CA TRP A 341 17.62 -13.62 -22.83
C TRP A 341 18.65 -12.48 -22.77
N ASP A 342 19.29 -12.17 -23.90
CA ASP A 342 20.39 -11.21 -23.96
C ASP A 342 19.87 -9.77 -23.91
N GLU A 343 18.73 -9.50 -24.56
CA GLU A 343 18.04 -8.20 -24.44
C GLU A 343 17.62 -7.92 -22.98
N LEU A 344 16.98 -8.89 -22.33
CA LEU A 344 16.58 -8.76 -20.92
C LEU A 344 17.79 -8.60 -20.01
N THR A 345 18.90 -9.29 -20.30
CA THR A 345 20.14 -9.18 -19.51
C THR A 345 20.74 -7.79 -19.65
N TRP A 346 20.77 -7.26 -20.88
CA TRP A 346 21.25 -5.92 -21.18
C TRP A 346 20.43 -4.85 -20.45
N VAL A 347 19.11 -4.84 -20.64
CA VAL A 347 18.20 -3.86 -20.03
C VAL A 347 18.30 -3.88 -18.51
N TRP A 348 18.29 -5.07 -17.92
CA TRP A 348 18.40 -5.24 -16.46
C TRP A 348 19.71 -4.69 -15.90
N THR A 349 20.82 -4.91 -16.62
CA THR A 349 22.17 -4.53 -16.19
C THR A 349 22.41 -3.04 -16.39
N GLU A 350 22.07 -2.48 -17.54
CA GLU A 350 22.25 -1.06 -17.83
C GLU A 350 21.39 -0.18 -16.93
N TRP A 351 20.16 -0.60 -16.62
CA TRP A 351 19.32 0.13 -15.67
C TRP A 351 19.99 0.27 -14.31
N ARG A 352 20.51 -0.83 -13.76
CA ARG A 352 21.24 -0.84 -12.48
C ARG A 352 22.52 -0.01 -12.53
N ARG A 353 23.22 -0.02 -13.66
CA ARG A 353 24.42 0.79 -13.87
C ARG A 353 24.12 2.28 -13.91
N LYS A 354 23.01 2.70 -14.51
CA LYS A 354 22.67 4.12 -14.70
C LYS A 354 21.89 4.71 -13.54
N ALA A 355 20.95 3.95 -12.97
CA ALA A 355 20.12 4.40 -11.86
C ALA A 355 20.74 4.08 -10.49
N GLY A 356 21.25 2.86 -10.29
CA GLY A 356 21.69 2.41 -8.97
C GLY A 356 23.12 2.82 -8.62
N LYS A 357 24.10 2.43 -9.44
CA LYS A 357 25.53 2.64 -9.14
C LYS A 357 25.91 4.08 -8.71
N PRO A 358 25.45 5.17 -9.36
CA PRO A 358 25.93 6.51 -9.07
C PRO A 358 25.52 7.06 -7.69
N MET A 359 24.47 6.51 -7.08
CA MET A 359 23.94 7.00 -5.79
C MET A 359 24.48 6.24 -4.57
N ARG A 360 25.39 5.28 -4.74
CA ARG A 360 25.91 4.45 -3.63
C ARG A 360 26.48 5.29 -2.47
N ASP A 361 27.27 6.31 -2.79
CA ASP A 361 27.93 7.17 -1.79
C ASP A 361 26.94 8.18 -1.16
N LEU A 362 25.95 8.61 -1.93
CA LEU A 362 24.87 9.47 -1.43
C LEU A 362 24.00 8.69 -0.43
N PHE A 363 23.72 7.42 -0.72
CA PHE A 363 22.92 6.57 0.15
C PHE A 363 23.59 6.31 1.50
N GLU A 364 24.91 6.11 1.54
CA GLU A 364 25.66 6.00 2.81
C GLU A 364 25.49 7.26 3.68
N GLN A 365 25.63 8.44 3.10
CA GLN A 365 25.43 9.70 3.81
C GLN A 365 23.99 9.87 4.29
N LEU A 366 23.01 9.44 3.48
CA LEU A 366 21.61 9.42 3.88
C LEU A 366 21.38 8.51 5.09
N VAL A 367 22.00 7.32 5.12
CA VAL A 367 21.87 6.38 6.24
C VAL A 367 22.31 7.02 7.56
N ASP A 368 23.41 7.78 7.55
CA ASP A 368 23.89 8.48 8.74
C ASP A 368 22.91 9.55 9.20
N LEU A 369 22.47 10.44 8.30
CA LEU A 369 21.50 11.49 8.63
C LEU A 369 20.14 10.93 9.08
N THR A 370 19.69 9.82 8.48
CA THR A 370 18.43 9.15 8.88
C THR A 370 18.56 8.56 10.29
N ASN A 371 19.71 7.97 10.63
CA ASN A 371 19.96 7.48 11.98
C ASN A 371 20.07 8.61 13.00
N ASP A 372 20.66 9.75 12.63
CA ASP A 372 20.71 10.92 13.51
C ASP A 372 19.31 11.52 13.72
N ALA A 373 18.49 11.61 12.66
CA ALA A 373 17.08 11.99 12.79
C ALA A 373 16.34 11.08 13.78
N ALA A 374 16.54 9.76 13.70
CA ALA A 374 15.94 8.81 14.63
C ALA A 374 16.34 9.08 16.08
N LYS A 375 17.63 9.38 16.35
CA LYS A 375 18.11 9.75 17.70
C LYS A 375 17.47 11.04 18.21
N TYR A 376 17.30 12.05 17.36
CA TYR A 376 16.59 13.28 17.73
C TYR A 376 15.12 13.04 18.09
N ASN A 377 14.51 11.97 17.56
CA ASN A 377 13.16 11.53 17.90
C ASN A 377 13.13 10.51 19.06
N ASN A 378 14.23 10.34 19.80
CA ASN A 378 14.39 9.38 20.91
C ASN A 378 14.32 7.89 20.52
N PHE A 379 14.70 7.56 19.29
CA PHE A 379 14.88 6.17 18.84
C PHE A 379 16.35 5.79 18.77
N SER A 380 16.63 4.49 18.85
CA SER A 380 18.01 3.99 18.81
C SER A 380 18.67 4.15 17.43
N ASN A 381 17.90 3.96 16.37
CA ASN A 381 18.31 4.07 14.97
C ASN A 381 17.06 4.17 14.07
N ALA A 382 17.27 4.36 12.77
CA ALA A 382 16.17 4.52 11.81
C ALA A 382 15.30 3.27 11.64
N ALA A 383 15.83 2.06 11.84
CA ALA A 383 15.02 0.85 11.78
C ALA A 383 14.00 0.80 12.92
N ASP A 384 14.42 1.13 14.14
CA ASP A 384 13.57 1.28 15.32
C ASP A 384 12.49 2.36 15.10
N TYR A 385 12.90 3.51 14.57
CA TYR A 385 11.98 4.59 14.19
C TYR A 385 10.91 4.12 13.19
N PHE A 386 11.30 3.47 12.09
CA PHE A 386 10.33 3.02 11.08
C PHE A 386 9.42 1.89 11.61
N SER A 387 9.97 0.93 12.36
CA SER A 387 9.16 -0.14 12.97
C SER A 387 8.19 0.37 14.05
N SER A 388 8.46 1.52 14.67
CA SER A 388 7.60 2.09 15.71
C SER A 388 6.17 2.41 15.22
N GLN A 389 5.97 2.60 13.91
CA GLN A 389 4.68 2.88 13.30
C GLN A 389 3.69 1.70 13.41
N PHE A 390 4.19 0.49 13.69
CA PHE A 390 3.37 -0.70 13.85
C PHE A 390 2.99 -0.98 15.31
N ASP A 391 3.48 -0.17 16.26
CA ASP A 391 3.22 -0.30 17.71
C ASP A 391 3.45 -1.75 18.25
N SER A 392 4.31 -2.54 17.60
CA SER A 392 4.67 -3.91 17.99
C SER A 392 6.17 -4.03 18.25
N PRO A 393 6.61 -4.37 19.48
CA PRO A 393 8.02 -4.50 19.82
C PRO A 393 8.69 -5.69 19.11
N ASN A 394 7.90 -6.67 18.67
CA ASN A 394 8.36 -7.89 18.00
C ASN A 394 7.95 -7.94 16.52
N PHE A 395 7.58 -6.80 15.93
CA PHE A 395 6.99 -6.73 14.58
C PHE A 395 7.78 -7.52 13.53
N ARG A 396 9.11 -7.43 13.56
CA ARG A 396 9.98 -8.18 12.65
C ARG A 396 9.82 -9.71 12.79
N TYR A 397 9.72 -10.22 14.01
CA TYR A 397 9.52 -11.65 14.25
C TYR A 397 8.13 -12.09 13.79
N GLU A 398 7.12 -11.24 13.99
CA GLU A 398 5.75 -11.47 13.50
C GLU A 398 5.73 -11.56 11.97
N MET A 399 6.39 -10.64 11.26
CA MET A 399 6.52 -10.70 9.80
C MET A 399 7.20 -11.99 9.32
N GLU A 400 8.32 -12.37 9.96
CA GLU A 400 9.03 -13.60 9.59
C GLU A 400 8.16 -14.85 9.83
N ASN A 401 7.40 -14.91 10.94
CA ASN A 401 6.50 -16.04 11.20
C ASN A 401 5.42 -16.16 10.13
N VAL A 402 4.79 -15.04 9.75
CA VAL A 402 3.79 -15.02 8.67
C VAL A 402 4.41 -15.48 7.35
N TRP A 403 5.65 -15.06 7.05
CA TRP A 403 6.37 -15.55 5.88
C TRP A 403 6.58 -17.07 5.91
N GLN A 404 6.97 -17.63 7.05
CA GLN A 404 7.15 -19.08 7.20
C GLN A 404 5.86 -19.87 6.98
N GLU A 405 4.70 -19.30 7.30
CA GLU A 405 3.39 -19.91 7.00
C GLU A 405 3.06 -19.90 5.49
N ILE A 406 3.50 -18.86 4.77
CA ILE A 406 3.25 -18.68 3.32
C ILE A 406 4.30 -19.40 2.46
N LEU A 407 5.50 -19.60 2.99
CA LEU A 407 6.66 -20.18 2.29
C LEU A 407 6.33 -21.47 1.52
N PRO A 408 5.57 -22.46 2.06
CA PRO A 408 5.24 -23.66 1.31
C PRO A 408 4.48 -23.40 0.01
N LEU A 409 3.58 -22.41 -0.01
CA LEU A 409 2.86 -22.01 -1.22
C LEU A 409 3.82 -21.33 -2.22
N TYR A 410 4.66 -20.42 -1.73
CA TYR A 410 5.66 -19.75 -2.56
C TYR A 410 6.62 -20.73 -3.24
N GLU A 411 7.12 -21.72 -2.50
CA GLU A 411 8.04 -22.74 -3.05
C GLU A 411 7.39 -23.55 -4.17
N LEU A 412 6.10 -23.90 -4.05
CA LEU A 412 5.36 -24.59 -5.10
C LEU A 412 5.20 -23.73 -6.35
N ILE A 413 4.87 -22.44 -6.19
CA ILE A 413 4.76 -21.48 -7.30
C ILE A 413 6.13 -21.29 -7.96
N HIS A 414 7.19 -21.06 -7.17
CA HIS A 414 8.56 -20.91 -7.65
C HIS A 414 9.01 -22.12 -8.45
N ALA A 415 8.82 -23.33 -7.92
CA ALA A 415 9.19 -24.57 -8.59
C ALA A 415 8.40 -24.78 -9.89
N TYR A 416 7.10 -24.48 -9.89
CA TYR A 416 6.24 -24.56 -11.08
C TYR A 416 6.73 -23.57 -12.16
N VAL A 417 6.95 -22.32 -11.80
CA VAL A 417 7.43 -21.26 -12.71
C VAL A 417 8.82 -21.60 -13.23
N ARG A 418 9.73 -22.08 -12.38
CA ARG A 418 11.06 -22.53 -12.79
C ARG A 418 11.00 -23.65 -13.82
N ARG A 419 10.10 -24.62 -13.65
CA ARG A 419 9.88 -25.67 -14.64
C ARG A 419 9.42 -25.08 -15.97
N LYS A 420 8.43 -24.18 -15.97
CA LYS A 420 7.91 -23.53 -17.18
C LYS A 420 8.96 -22.69 -17.90
N LEU A 421 9.71 -21.87 -17.17
CA LEU A 421 10.81 -21.09 -17.73
C LEU A 421 11.91 -22.00 -18.29
N ARG A 422 12.17 -23.14 -17.67
CA ARG A 422 13.10 -24.14 -18.19
C ARG A 422 12.59 -24.85 -19.45
N GLU A 423 11.29 -25.12 -19.56
CA GLU A 423 10.68 -25.65 -20.79
C GLU A 423 10.88 -24.66 -21.96
N PHE A 424 10.83 -23.36 -21.68
CA PHE A 424 11.01 -22.30 -22.69
C PHE A 424 12.48 -21.96 -23.01
N TYR A 425 13.29 -21.57 -22.01
CA TYR A 425 14.69 -21.15 -22.19
C TYR A 425 15.70 -22.29 -22.25
N GLY A 426 15.29 -23.51 -21.88
CA GLY A 426 16.13 -24.70 -21.94
C GLY A 426 16.99 -24.98 -20.69
N PRO A 427 17.61 -26.19 -20.63
CA PRO A 427 18.45 -26.65 -19.52
C PRO A 427 19.64 -25.77 -19.21
N ASP A 428 20.25 -25.19 -20.26
CA ASP A 428 21.56 -24.54 -20.17
C ASP A 428 21.45 -23.18 -19.48
N LYS A 429 20.29 -22.54 -19.60
CA LYS A 429 19.97 -21.26 -18.97
C LYS A 429 19.30 -21.43 -17.60
N ILE A 430 18.40 -22.41 -17.45
CA ILE A 430 17.64 -22.64 -16.23
C ILE A 430 17.94 -24.01 -15.62
N ASN A 431 18.68 -23.99 -14.52
CA ASN A 431 18.96 -25.19 -13.74
C ASN A 431 17.73 -25.61 -12.91
N ARG A 432 17.57 -26.93 -12.66
CA ARG A 432 16.44 -27.49 -11.89
C ARG A 432 16.43 -27.09 -10.42
N ASN A 433 17.59 -26.80 -9.84
CA ASN A 433 17.77 -26.58 -8.41
C ASN A 433 18.28 -25.18 -8.08
N ALA A 434 18.81 -24.44 -9.07
CA ALA A 434 19.33 -23.10 -8.83
C ALA A 434 18.21 -22.06 -8.65
N PRO A 435 18.55 -20.92 -8.03
CA PRO A 435 17.71 -19.71 -8.03
C PRO A 435 17.35 -19.24 -9.44
N LEU A 436 16.20 -18.57 -9.57
CA LEU A 436 15.73 -17.97 -10.82
C LEU A 436 16.51 -16.68 -11.14
N PRO A 437 16.97 -16.48 -12.38
CA PRO A 437 17.56 -15.22 -12.80
C PRO A 437 16.54 -14.06 -12.76
N ALA A 438 16.88 -12.93 -12.12
CA ALA A 438 15.95 -11.83 -11.89
C ALA A 438 15.39 -11.16 -13.17
N HIS A 439 16.16 -11.14 -14.26
CA HIS A 439 15.80 -10.45 -15.51
C HIS A 439 14.67 -11.07 -16.34
N ILE A 440 14.26 -12.33 -16.10
CA ILE A 440 13.31 -13.05 -16.96
C ILE A 440 11.90 -13.16 -16.37
N LEU A 441 11.58 -12.37 -15.35
CA LEU A 441 10.34 -12.50 -14.59
C LEU A 441 9.30 -11.43 -14.94
N GLY A 442 9.41 -10.78 -16.11
CA GLY A 442 8.38 -9.84 -16.55
C GLY A 442 8.39 -8.49 -15.83
N ASN A 443 9.43 -8.20 -15.03
CA ASN A 443 9.52 -7.01 -14.20
C ASN A 443 11.00 -6.66 -13.94
N MET A 444 11.34 -5.37 -13.91
CA MET A 444 12.72 -4.86 -13.71
C MET A 444 13.41 -5.38 -12.42
N TYR A 445 12.62 -5.66 -11.38
CA TYR A 445 13.08 -6.03 -10.05
C TYR A 445 12.76 -7.49 -9.69
N ALA A 446 11.94 -8.17 -10.50
CA ALA A 446 11.31 -9.44 -10.15
C ALA A 446 10.55 -9.37 -8.82
N GLN A 447 9.85 -8.25 -8.57
CA GLN A 447 8.94 -8.10 -7.44
C GLN A 447 7.54 -8.65 -7.75
N THR A 448 7.13 -8.64 -9.02
CA THR A 448 5.91 -9.26 -9.54
C THR A 448 6.28 -10.01 -10.82
N TRP A 449 5.57 -11.09 -11.13
CA TRP A 449 5.96 -12.02 -12.19
C TRP A 449 5.01 -11.93 -13.40
N ASN A 450 5.28 -10.99 -14.33
CA ASN A 450 4.44 -10.74 -15.51
C ASN A 450 4.83 -11.64 -16.71
N ILE A 451 4.71 -12.95 -16.53
CA ILE A 451 5.10 -13.99 -17.51
C ILE A 451 3.99 -15.04 -17.70
N LEU A 452 2.73 -14.60 -17.62
CA LEU A 452 1.56 -15.46 -17.65
C LEU A 452 1.42 -16.19 -19.00
N ASP A 453 1.83 -15.58 -20.11
CA ASP A 453 1.91 -16.21 -21.44
C ASP A 453 2.72 -17.51 -21.44
N LEU A 454 3.76 -17.61 -20.58
CA LEU A 454 4.59 -18.82 -20.45
C LEU A 454 4.11 -19.77 -19.36
N THR A 455 3.43 -19.24 -18.35
CA THR A 455 3.22 -19.92 -17.06
C THR A 455 1.76 -20.21 -16.75
N ILE A 456 0.81 -19.81 -17.61
CA ILE A 456 -0.61 -20.05 -17.35
C ILE A 456 -0.90 -21.56 -17.21
N PRO A 457 -1.54 -22.01 -16.11
CA PRO A 457 -1.83 -23.43 -15.90
C PRO A 457 -2.73 -24.07 -16.95
N TYR A 458 -3.79 -23.35 -17.36
CA TYR A 458 -4.75 -23.80 -18.37
C TYR A 458 -4.78 -22.82 -19.56
N PRO A 459 -3.93 -23.04 -20.59
CA PRO A 459 -3.93 -22.21 -21.80
C PRO A 459 -5.30 -22.18 -22.49
N GLY A 460 -5.68 -21.02 -23.04
CA GLY A 460 -6.95 -20.83 -23.75
C GLY A 460 -8.17 -20.58 -22.85
N ARG A 461 -8.01 -20.63 -21.53
CA ARG A 461 -9.03 -20.16 -20.56
C ARG A 461 -8.70 -18.73 -20.15
N THR A 462 -9.34 -17.76 -20.79
CA THR A 462 -9.09 -16.34 -20.55
C THR A 462 -9.68 -15.89 -19.22
N TYR A 463 -9.07 -14.85 -18.65
CA TYR A 463 -9.63 -14.14 -17.52
C TYR A 463 -11.01 -13.58 -17.85
N LEU A 464 -11.80 -13.42 -16.80
CA LEU A 464 -13.01 -12.64 -16.87
C LEU A 464 -12.65 -11.18 -17.15
N ASP A 465 -12.96 -10.70 -18.35
CA ASP A 465 -12.85 -9.28 -18.70
C ASP A 465 -14.22 -8.75 -19.11
N VAL A 466 -14.78 -7.88 -18.27
CA VAL A 466 -16.08 -7.26 -18.51
C VAL A 466 -15.97 -5.94 -19.29
N THR A 467 -14.76 -5.53 -19.70
CA THR A 467 -14.51 -4.29 -20.45
C THR A 467 -15.40 -4.17 -21.69
N PRO A 468 -15.52 -5.19 -22.57
CA PRO A 468 -16.39 -5.07 -23.75
C PRO A 468 -17.87 -4.90 -23.38
N THR A 469 -18.33 -5.60 -22.35
CA THR A 469 -19.72 -5.52 -21.88
C THR A 469 -20.03 -4.16 -21.26
N MET A 470 -19.13 -3.64 -20.42
CA MET A 470 -19.27 -2.29 -19.83
C MET A 470 -19.42 -1.23 -20.93
N ARG A 471 -18.56 -1.29 -21.96
CA ARG A 471 -18.63 -0.36 -23.11
C ARG A 471 -19.92 -0.54 -23.89
N ALA A 472 -20.35 -1.77 -24.14
CA ALA A 472 -21.60 -2.06 -24.83
C ALA A 472 -22.85 -1.56 -24.05
N GLN A 473 -22.79 -1.57 -22.72
CA GLN A 473 -23.84 -1.06 -21.84
C GLN A 473 -23.76 0.47 -21.62
N GLY A 474 -22.78 1.16 -22.20
CA GLY A 474 -22.66 2.62 -22.10
C GLY A 474 -22.09 3.12 -20.77
N TYR A 475 -21.27 2.31 -20.08
CA TYR A 475 -20.56 2.77 -18.89
C TYR A 475 -19.66 3.95 -19.22
N ASN A 476 -19.56 4.87 -18.27
CA ASN A 476 -18.59 5.97 -18.25
C ASN A 476 -17.97 6.04 -16.83
N PRO A 477 -16.90 6.83 -16.62
CA PRO A 477 -16.27 6.94 -15.30
C PRO A 477 -17.25 7.28 -14.18
N LEU A 478 -18.15 8.26 -14.38
CA LEU A 478 -19.15 8.64 -13.37
C LEU A 478 -20.02 7.45 -12.94
N ILE A 479 -20.52 6.66 -13.89
CA ILE A 479 -21.32 5.46 -13.61
C ILE A 479 -20.50 4.43 -12.82
N MET A 480 -19.22 4.25 -13.15
CA MET A 480 -18.35 3.33 -12.41
C MET A 480 -18.21 3.72 -10.94
N PHE A 481 -18.04 5.02 -10.65
CA PHE A 481 -17.99 5.54 -9.28
C PHE A 481 -19.34 5.42 -8.56
N GLN A 482 -20.46 5.66 -9.24
CA GLN A 482 -21.80 5.52 -8.66
C GLN A 482 -22.11 4.07 -8.28
N ILE A 483 -21.79 3.11 -9.15
CA ILE A 483 -21.95 1.67 -8.85
C ILE A 483 -21.06 1.27 -7.67
N ALA A 484 -19.84 1.79 -7.61
CA ALA A 484 -18.95 1.53 -6.48
C ALA A 484 -19.47 2.16 -5.18
N GLU A 485 -20.09 3.35 -5.21
CA GLU A 485 -20.79 3.92 -4.07
C GLU A 485 -21.96 3.02 -3.61
N GLU A 486 -22.79 2.53 -4.54
CA GLU A 486 -23.90 1.62 -4.24
C GLU A 486 -23.41 0.36 -3.51
N PHE A 487 -22.24 -0.18 -3.89
CA PHE A 487 -21.61 -1.29 -3.19
C PHE A 487 -21.36 -0.96 -1.70
N PHE A 488 -20.77 0.19 -1.39
CA PHE A 488 -20.53 0.59 0.00
C PHE A 488 -21.82 0.89 0.77
N VAL A 489 -22.78 1.56 0.13
CA VAL A 489 -24.11 1.83 0.72
C VAL A 489 -24.85 0.52 1.02
N SER A 490 -24.70 -0.51 0.17
CA SER A 490 -25.30 -1.83 0.41
C SER A 490 -24.78 -2.51 1.69
N MET A 491 -23.58 -2.14 2.15
CA MET A 491 -22.99 -2.58 3.42
C MET A 491 -23.33 -1.64 4.59
N ASN A 492 -24.31 -0.75 4.42
CA ASN A 492 -24.72 0.25 5.42
C ASN A 492 -23.61 1.27 5.75
N MET A 493 -22.72 1.56 4.79
CA MET A 493 -21.77 2.67 4.87
C MET A 493 -22.38 3.97 4.36
N SER A 494 -21.71 5.09 4.59
CA SER A 494 -22.20 6.40 4.16
C SER A 494 -22.08 6.58 2.66
N ALA A 495 -23.06 7.24 2.03
CA ALA A 495 -22.89 7.76 0.68
C ALA A 495 -21.79 8.83 0.64
N MET A 496 -21.23 9.07 -0.55
CA MET A 496 -20.23 10.10 -0.78
C MET A 496 -20.84 11.49 -0.57
N PRO A 497 -20.13 12.42 0.10
CA PRO A 497 -20.59 13.80 0.23
C PRO A 497 -20.79 14.50 -1.12
N PRO A 498 -21.70 15.48 -1.24
CA PRO A 498 -21.85 16.26 -2.47
C PRO A 498 -20.55 16.92 -2.95
N GLU A 499 -19.70 17.35 -2.01
CA GLU A 499 -18.41 17.96 -2.29
C GLU A 499 -17.45 16.99 -3.00
N PHE A 500 -17.54 15.68 -2.71
CA PHE A 500 -16.73 14.66 -3.38
C PHE A 500 -17.01 14.64 -4.88
N TRP A 501 -18.28 14.63 -5.27
CA TRP A 501 -18.68 14.63 -6.68
C TRP A 501 -18.36 15.93 -7.40
N ALA A 502 -18.44 17.06 -6.68
CA ALA A 502 -18.17 18.38 -7.25
C ALA A 502 -16.68 18.64 -7.50
N HIS A 503 -15.80 18.10 -6.66
CA HIS A 503 -14.38 18.46 -6.66
C HIS A 503 -13.41 17.34 -7.10
N SER A 504 -13.86 16.09 -7.18
CA SER A 504 -13.02 14.98 -7.65
C SER A 504 -12.74 15.07 -9.15
N ILE A 505 -11.60 14.51 -9.57
CA ILE A 505 -11.27 14.31 -10.98
C ILE A 505 -11.39 12.82 -11.26
N LEU A 506 -12.51 12.45 -11.87
CA LEU A 506 -12.88 11.06 -12.19
C LEU A 506 -12.50 10.66 -13.62
N GLU A 507 -12.08 11.63 -14.45
CA GLU A 507 -11.64 11.41 -15.83
C GLU A 507 -10.56 12.45 -16.18
N GLU A 508 -9.73 12.13 -17.19
CA GLU A 508 -8.65 13.04 -17.60
C GLU A 508 -9.22 14.34 -18.20
N PRO A 509 -8.88 15.52 -17.64
CA PRO A 509 -9.33 16.80 -18.19
C PRO A 509 -8.58 17.13 -19.48
N VAL A 510 -9.29 17.64 -20.48
CA VAL A 510 -8.71 17.96 -21.80
C VAL A 510 -7.96 19.30 -21.83
N ASP A 511 -8.18 20.16 -20.84
CA ASP A 511 -7.69 21.54 -20.80
C ASP A 511 -6.33 21.69 -20.12
N ARG A 512 -5.85 20.65 -19.39
CA ARG A 512 -4.63 20.75 -18.60
C ARG A 512 -3.95 19.40 -18.33
N PRO A 513 -2.62 19.37 -18.19
CA PRO A 513 -1.89 18.17 -17.81
C PRO A 513 -2.11 17.85 -16.33
N ILE A 514 -2.33 16.57 -16.01
CA ILE A 514 -2.51 16.08 -14.64
C ILE A 514 -1.66 14.85 -14.36
N LEU A 515 -1.47 14.52 -13.08
CA LEU A 515 -0.87 13.26 -12.66
C LEU A 515 -1.96 12.17 -12.60
N CYS A 516 -1.97 11.27 -13.57
CA CYS A 516 -3.03 10.27 -13.71
C CYS A 516 -3.02 9.10 -12.70
N GLN A 517 -2.01 9.01 -11.84
CA GLN A 517 -1.95 7.92 -10.85
C GLN A 517 -3.17 8.00 -9.91
N PRO A 518 -3.93 6.89 -9.75
CA PRO A 518 -5.05 6.82 -8.83
C PRO A 518 -4.64 7.19 -7.41
N SER A 519 -5.43 8.05 -6.78
CA SER A 519 -5.20 8.48 -5.40
C SER A 519 -6.46 9.03 -4.74
N ALA A 520 -6.55 8.80 -3.44
CA ALA A 520 -7.58 9.35 -2.55
C ALA A 520 -6.99 10.39 -1.59
N TRP A 521 -7.74 11.48 -1.35
CA TRP A 521 -7.27 12.68 -0.65
C TRP A 521 -8.22 13.11 0.48
N ASP A 522 -7.68 13.26 1.70
CA ASP A 522 -8.32 13.95 2.83
C ASP A 522 -7.78 15.38 2.95
N PHE A 523 -8.64 16.40 2.80
CA PHE A 523 -8.27 17.81 2.92
C PHE A 523 -8.16 18.29 4.38
N CYS A 524 -8.17 17.37 5.33
CA CYS A 524 -7.92 17.57 6.76
C CYS A 524 -8.98 18.42 7.48
N ASN A 525 -10.08 18.79 6.81
CA ASN A 525 -11.11 19.68 7.35
C ASN A 525 -12.39 18.94 7.79
N GLY A 526 -12.47 17.62 7.57
CA GLY A 526 -13.64 16.81 7.95
C GLY A 526 -14.83 16.90 6.99
N ILE A 527 -14.66 17.58 5.85
CA ILE A 527 -15.74 17.91 4.90
C ILE A 527 -15.34 17.51 3.47
N ASP A 528 -14.13 17.87 3.05
CA ASP A 528 -13.69 17.77 1.66
C ASP A 528 -12.78 16.55 1.46
N TYR A 529 -13.24 15.64 0.62
CA TYR A 529 -12.59 14.37 0.29
C TYR A 529 -12.69 14.18 -1.21
N ARG A 530 -11.59 13.75 -1.85
CA ARG A 530 -11.53 13.70 -3.32
C ARG A 530 -10.79 12.49 -3.82
N ILE A 531 -11.14 12.05 -5.02
CA ILE A 531 -10.35 11.12 -5.81
C ILE A 531 -9.80 11.84 -7.04
N LYS A 532 -8.55 11.50 -7.39
CA LYS A 532 -7.93 11.87 -8.65
C LYS A 532 -7.55 10.58 -9.38
N MET A 533 -8.20 10.33 -10.51
CA MET A 533 -7.95 9.17 -11.35
C MET A 533 -8.31 9.51 -12.82
N CYS A 534 -7.41 9.19 -13.75
CA CYS A 534 -7.73 9.20 -15.18
C CYS A 534 -8.41 7.88 -15.55
N THR A 535 -9.69 7.75 -15.20
CA THR A 535 -10.41 6.48 -15.31
C THR A 535 -10.75 6.15 -16.76
N ASP A 536 -10.31 5.00 -17.23
CA ASP A 536 -10.75 4.38 -18.46
C ASP A 536 -11.87 3.37 -18.20
N VAL A 537 -12.80 3.22 -19.16
CA VAL A 537 -13.85 2.19 -19.09
C VAL A 537 -13.23 0.82 -19.37
N THR A 538 -12.64 0.22 -18.33
CA THR A 538 -12.01 -1.10 -18.30
C THR A 538 -12.31 -1.84 -17.01
N HIS A 539 -12.21 -3.17 -17.04
CA HIS A 539 -12.38 -4.02 -15.86
C HIS A 539 -11.36 -3.70 -14.76
N LYS A 540 -10.10 -3.40 -15.14
CA LYS A 540 -9.03 -3.03 -14.19
C LYS A 540 -9.38 -1.75 -13.44
N ASP A 541 -9.79 -0.72 -14.17
CA ASP A 541 -10.12 0.56 -13.57
C ASP A 541 -11.42 0.48 -12.76
N PHE A 542 -12.37 -0.37 -13.16
CA PHE A 542 -13.55 -0.67 -12.35
C PHE A 542 -13.18 -1.21 -10.96
N ILE A 543 -12.21 -2.13 -10.88
CA ILE A 543 -11.69 -2.62 -9.60
C ILE A 543 -10.99 -1.49 -8.83
N THR A 544 -10.18 -0.68 -9.53
CA THR A 544 -9.41 0.42 -8.93
C THR A 544 -10.33 1.48 -8.32
N VAL A 545 -11.45 1.81 -8.98
CA VAL A 545 -12.47 2.73 -8.45
C VAL A 545 -13.00 2.28 -7.09
N HIS A 546 -13.24 0.97 -6.89
CA HIS A 546 -13.67 0.43 -5.60
C HIS A 546 -12.57 0.54 -4.53
N HIS A 547 -11.32 0.30 -4.91
CA HIS A 547 -10.16 0.46 -4.04
C HIS A 547 -10.05 1.92 -3.54
N GLU A 548 -10.07 2.90 -4.45
CA GLU A 548 -9.94 4.31 -4.09
C GLU A 548 -11.11 4.81 -3.24
N LEU A 549 -12.35 4.36 -3.53
CA LEU A 549 -13.51 4.69 -2.69
C LEU A 549 -13.44 4.07 -1.29
N ALA A 550 -12.76 2.93 -1.13
CA ALA A 550 -12.53 2.36 0.20
C ALA A 550 -11.67 3.28 1.07
N HIS A 551 -10.69 3.98 0.49
CA HIS A 551 -9.92 5.01 1.20
C HIS A 551 -10.80 6.18 1.63
N ILE A 552 -11.69 6.67 0.75
CA ILE A 552 -12.65 7.73 1.10
C ILE A 552 -13.57 7.29 2.24
N GLN A 553 -14.07 6.05 2.20
CA GLN A 553 -14.85 5.49 3.31
C GLN A 553 -14.06 5.47 4.61
N TYR A 554 -12.78 5.09 4.57
CA TYR A 554 -11.91 5.14 5.74
C TYR A 554 -11.77 6.56 6.30
N PHE A 555 -11.60 7.55 5.41
CA PHE A 555 -11.54 8.97 5.79
C PHE A 555 -12.81 9.46 6.48
N LEU A 556 -13.98 9.12 5.91
CA LEU A 556 -15.28 9.48 6.47
C LEU A 556 -15.49 8.89 7.87
N ASN A 557 -14.98 7.67 8.12
CA ASN A 557 -15.13 6.99 9.40
C ASN A 557 -14.29 7.62 10.51
N TYR A 558 -13.06 8.08 10.23
CA TYR A 558 -12.20 8.68 11.26
C TYR A 558 -12.32 10.21 11.38
N ARG A 559 -13.17 10.86 10.59
CA ARG A 559 -13.21 12.34 10.44
C ARG A 559 -13.39 13.12 11.74
N ASN A 560 -14.02 12.51 12.74
CA ASN A 560 -14.29 13.13 14.04
C ASN A 560 -13.14 12.96 15.05
N ASN A 561 -12.10 12.20 14.69
CA ASN A 561 -10.91 12.09 15.53
C ASN A 561 -10.06 13.37 15.42
N PRO A 562 -9.23 13.67 16.44
CA PRO A 562 -8.15 14.65 16.31
C PRO A 562 -7.30 14.38 15.08
N LYS A 563 -6.80 15.42 14.41
CA LYS A 563 -6.07 15.32 13.13
C LYS A 563 -4.88 14.38 13.21
N ILE A 564 -4.18 14.34 14.34
CA ILE A 564 -3.04 13.45 14.57
C ILE A 564 -3.42 11.95 14.57
N PHE A 565 -4.70 11.61 14.73
CA PHE A 565 -5.24 10.25 14.66
C PHE A 565 -5.99 9.95 13.36
N ARG A 566 -6.06 10.89 12.41
CA ARG A 566 -6.70 10.68 11.10
C ARG A 566 -5.69 10.08 10.13
N ASP A 567 -5.42 8.80 10.34
CA ASP A 567 -4.49 7.95 9.60
C ASP A 567 -4.95 6.48 9.74
N GLY A 568 -4.36 5.56 8.99
CA GLY A 568 -4.53 4.11 9.22
C GLY A 568 -4.09 3.70 10.63
N SER A 569 -4.68 2.61 11.17
CA SER A 569 -4.25 2.06 12.46
C SER A 569 -2.75 1.77 12.51
N ASN A 570 -2.19 1.34 11.38
CA ASN A 570 -0.77 1.33 11.05
C ASN A 570 -0.63 1.53 9.52
N PRO A 571 0.59 1.71 8.97
CA PRO A 571 0.76 2.00 7.54
C PRO A 571 0.09 1.00 6.59
N GLY A 572 0.06 -0.30 6.93
CA GLY A 572 -0.50 -1.35 6.07
C GLY A 572 -2.03 -1.43 6.07
N PHE A 573 -2.72 -0.88 7.08
CA PHE A 573 -4.18 -1.01 7.19
C PHE A 573 -4.93 -0.28 6.07
N HIS A 574 -4.45 0.89 5.65
CA HIS A 574 -5.16 1.74 4.70
C HIS A 574 -5.28 1.05 3.33
N ASP A 575 -4.17 0.49 2.84
CA ASP A 575 -4.11 -0.23 1.56
C ASP A 575 -4.77 -1.61 1.66
N ALA A 576 -4.63 -2.29 2.80
CA ALA A 576 -5.25 -3.60 3.02
C ALA A 576 -6.78 -3.53 2.93
N ILE A 577 -7.41 -2.44 3.39
CA ILE A 577 -8.86 -2.24 3.28
C ILE A 577 -9.26 -2.05 1.82
N GLY A 578 -8.54 -1.20 1.07
CA GLY A 578 -8.77 -1.02 -0.36
C GLY A 578 -8.71 -2.35 -1.09
N ASP A 579 -7.65 -3.13 -0.88
CA ASP A 579 -7.48 -4.45 -1.49
C ASP A 579 -8.54 -5.47 -1.04
N ALA A 580 -8.92 -5.50 0.24
CA ALA A 580 -9.92 -6.43 0.75
C ALA A 580 -11.30 -6.23 0.09
N ILE A 581 -11.69 -4.98 -0.18
CA ILE A 581 -12.92 -4.66 -0.91
C ILE A 581 -12.86 -5.23 -2.32
N THR A 582 -11.72 -5.11 -3.02
CA THR A 582 -11.59 -5.63 -4.39
C THR A 582 -11.80 -7.16 -4.48
N LEU A 583 -11.49 -7.91 -3.42
CA LEU A 583 -11.72 -9.36 -3.38
C LEU A 583 -13.22 -9.73 -3.43
N SER A 584 -14.10 -8.78 -3.10
CA SER A 584 -15.56 -8.97 -3.15
C SER A 584 -16.12 -8.85 -4.57
N LEU A 585 -15.35 -8.32 -5.53
CA LEU A 585 -15.73 -8.13 -6.93
C LEU A 585 -15.66 -9.45 -7.73
N THR A 586 -16.29 -10.48 -7.18
CA THR A 586 -16.32 -11.85 -7.73
C THR A 586 -17.12 -11.94 -9.03
N PRO A 587 -16.96 -13.03 -9.82
CA PRO A 587 -17.83 -13.30 -10.97
C PRO A 587 -19.33 -13.25 -10.62
N LYS A 588 -19.71 -13.71 -9.42
CA LYS A 588 -21.09 -13.64 -8.94
C LYS A 588 -21.57 -12.20 -8.73
N HIS A 589 -20.71 -11.33 -8.21
CA HIS A 589 -21.01 -9.90 -8.08
C HIS A 589 -21.19 -9.25 -9.46
N LEU A 590 -20.28 -9.52 -10.40
CA LEU A 590 -20.36 -9.02 -11.77
C LEU A 590 -21.61 -9.53 -12.52
N GLN A 591 -22.07 -10.74 -12.21
CA GLN A 591 -23.35 -11.25 -12.71
C GLN A 591 -24.53 -10.47 -12.13
N GLY A 592 -24.49 -10.12 -10.84
CA GLY A 592 -25.50 -9.28 -10.19
C GLY A 592 -25.62 -7.89 -10.82
N LEU A 593 -24.50 -7.35 -11.31
CA LEU A 593 -24.46 -6.10 -12.09
C LEU A 593 -24.88 -6.27 -13.56
N GLY A 594 -25.18 -7.49 -14.01
CA GLY A 594 -25.50 -7.78 -15.42
C GLY A 594 -24.30 -7.65 -16.37
N LEU A 595 -23.08 -7.58 -15.86
CA LEU A 595 -21.85 -7.50 -16.66
C LEU A 595 -21.42 -8.85 -17.24
N ILE A 596 -21.93 -9.95 -16.65
CA ILE A 596 -21.85 -11.30 -17.23
C ILE A 596 -23.20 -12.01 -17.12
N GLN A 597 -23.49 -12.88 -18.09
CA GLN A 597 -24.78 -13.60 -18.13
C GLN A 597 -24.86 -14.73 -17.10
N LYS A 598 -23.77 -15.49 -16.94
CA LYS A 598 -23.67 -16.62 -16.03
C LYS A 598 -22.30 -16.61 -15.37
N SER A 599 -22.26 -16.67 -14.04
CA SER A 599 -21.03 -16.97 -13.33
C SER A 599 -20.59 -18.39 -13.71
N VAL A 600 -19.44 -18.52 -14.38
CA VAL A 600 -18.83 -19.81 -14.67
C VAL A 600 -17.93 -20.15 -13.49
N ASP A 601 -18.34 -21.15 -12.73
CA ASP A 601 -17.57 -21.77 -11.65
C ASP A 601 -16.87 -23.01 -12.25
N ASP A 602 -15.77 -22.76 -12.98
CA ASP A 602 -14.95 -23.77 -13.63
C ASP A 602 -13.56 -23.73 -13.02
N THR A 603 -13.12 -24.88 -12.50
CA THR A 603 -11.81 -25.05 -11.88
C THR A 603 -10.67 -24.50 -12.74
N ALA A 604 -10.74 -24.61 -14.07
CA ALA A 604 -9.68 -24.09 -14.94
C ALA A 604 -9.60 -22.55 -14.92
N HIS A 605 -10.74 -21.86 -14.88
CA HIS A 605 -10.79 -20.40 -14.79
C HIS A 605 -10.36 -19.92 -13.40
N ASP A 606 -10.82 -20.59 -12.34
CA ASP A 606 -10.46 -20.26 -10.96
C ASP A 606 -8.96 -20.43 -10.71
N ILE A 607 -8.38 -21.53 -11.17
CA ILE A 607 -6.94 -21.77 -11.03
C ILE A 607 -6.14 -20.72 -11.80
N ASN A 608 -6.55 -20.35 -13.02
CA ASN A 608 -5.88 -19.29 -13.76
C ASN A 608 -5.97 -17.93 -13.03
N PHE A 609 -7.14 -17.60 -12.46
CA PHE A 609 -7.34 -16.40 -11.66
C PHE A 609 -6.46 -16.40 -10.41
N LEU A 610 -6.54 -17.45 -9.58
CA LEU A 610 -5.74 -17.60 -8.36
C LEU A 610 -4.25 -17.58 -8.64
N PHE A 611 -3.80 -18.27 -9.69
CA PHE A 611 -2.40 -18.26 -10.10
C PHE A 611 -1.95 -16.85 -10.48
N THR A 612 -2.77 -16.10 -11.19
CA THR A 612 -2.46 -14.73 -11.60
C THR A 612 -2.38 -13.77 -10.43
N LEU A 613 -3.31 -13.89 -9.49
CA LEU A 613 -3.24 -13.16 -8.24
C LEU A 613 -1.98 -13.53 -7.46
N ALA A 614 -1.59 -14.81 -7.44
CA ALA A 614 -0.38 -15.25 -6.75
C ALA A 614 0.92 -14.72 -7.40
N MET A 615 0.96 -14.63 -8.73
CA MET A 615 2.07 -14.05 -9.51
C MET A 615 2.22 -12.53 -9.32
N ASP A 616 1.24 -11.88 -8.69
CA ASP A 616 1.34 -10.50 -8.23
C ASP A 616 1.57 -10.42 -6.71
N LYS A 617 0.69 -11.03 -5.90
CA LYS A 617 0.67 -10.84 -4.44
C LYS A 617 1.62 -11.75 -3.67
N VAL A 618 1.69 -13.04 -4.01
CA VAL A 618 2.48 -14.02 -3.23
C VAL A 618 3.97 -13.87 -3.54
N VAL A 619 4.32 -13.69 -4.81
CA VAL A 619 5.73 -13.55 -5.24
C VAL A 619 6.36 -12.21 -4.85
N PHE A 620 5.53 -11.23 -4.48
CA PHE A 620 5.96 -9.93 -3.98
C PHE A 620 6.51 -9.99 -2.55
N LEU A 621 5.91 -10.80 -1.69
CA LEU A 621 6.28 -10.91 -0.28
C LEU A 621 7.79 -11.14 -0.05
N PRO A 622 8.47 -12.12 -0.70
CA PRO A 622 9.89 -12.31 -0.49
C PRO A 622 10.75 -11.17 -1.04
N TYR A 623 10.27 -10.40 -2.04
CA TYR A 623 10.94 -9.19 -2.48
C TYR A 623 10.89 -8.11 -1.40
N ALA A 624 9.70 -7.85 -0.86
CA ALA A 624 9.49 -6.85 0.17
C ALA A 624 10.28 -7.17 1.45
N LEU A 625 10.22 -8.42 1.91
CA LEU A 625 10.97 -8.92 3.06
C LEU A 625 12.47 -8.76 2.87
N ALA A 626 13.02 -9.12 1.71
CA ALA A 626 14.45 -8.96 1.44
C ALA A 626 14.89 -7.49 1.48
N LEU A 627 14.08 -6.57 0.94
CA LEU A 627 14.39 -5.14 0.91
C LEU A 627 14.35 -4.51 2.30
N GLU A 628 13.33 -4.82 3.09
CA GLU A 628 13.23 -4.28 4.44
C GLU A 628 14.24 -4.91 5.39
N GLN A 629 14.53 -6.21 5.24
CA GLN A 629 15.60 -6.86 5.98
C GLN A 629 16.96 -6.23 5.66
N TRP A 630 17.22 -5.92 4.39
CA TRP A 630 18.44 -5.25 3.94
C TRP A 630 18.59 -3.86 4.56
N ARG A 631 17.53 -3.04 4.53
CA ARG A 631 17.52 -1.70 5.13
C ARG A 631 17.69 -1.76 6.65
N TYR A 632 16.98 -2.67 7.31
CA TYR A 632 17.09 -2.88 8.75
C TYR A 632 18.54 -3.14 9.15
N ASP A 633 19.23 -4.05 8.46
CA ASP A 633 20.60 -4.43 8.80
C ASP A 633 21.59 -3.27 8.57
N ILE A 634 21.32 -2.39 7.61
CA ILE A 634 22.11 -1.17 7.36
C ILE A 634 21.87 -0.11 8.44
N TYR A 635 20.62 0.20 8.78
CA TYR A 635 20.32 1.21 9.79
C TYR A 635 20.77 0.78 11.19
N THR A 636 20.72 -0.51 11.49
CA THR A 636 21.28 -1.09 12.72
C THR A 636 22.82 -1.25 12.68
N LYS A 637 23.49 -0.80 11.62
CA LYS A 637 24.95 -0.83 11.42
C LYS A 637 25.56 -2.25 11.45
N LYS A 638 24.75 -3.30 11.21
CA LYS A 638 25.24 -4.67 11.02
C LYS A 638 25.98 -4.82 9.69
N ILE A 639 25.54 -4.07 8.69
CA ILE A 639 26.07 -4.09 7.33
C ILE A 639 26.65 -2.72 7.00
N ARG A 640 27.88 -2.71 6.48
CA ARG A 640 28.56 -1.50 6.02
C ARG A 640 28.50 -1.39 4.49
N LYS A 641 28.89 -0.23 3.97
CA LYS A 641 28.82 0.10 2.55
C LYS A 641 29.57 -0.90 1.65
N GLU A 642 30.64 -1.50 2.14
CA GLU A 642 31.42 -2.52 1.43
C GLU A 642 30.68 -3.86 1.28
N GLN A 643 29.48 -3.98 1.84
CA GLN A 643 28.67 -5.19 1.82
C GLN A 643 27.24 -4.92 1.33
N PHE A 644 26.93 -3.69 0.91
CA PHE A 644 25.57 -3.32 0.50
C PHE A 644 25.06 -4.24 -0.60
N ASN A 645 25.85 -4.51 -1.62
CA ASN A 645 25.34 -5.24 -2.79
C ASN A 645 25.37 -6.77 -2.58
N CYS A 646 26.41 -7.30 -1.93
CA CYS A 646 26.57 -8.71 -1.55
C CYS A 646 25.40 -9.12 -0.64
N HIS A 647 25.12 -8.31 0.40
CA HIS A 647 24.05 -8.60 1.35
C HIS A 647 22.67 -8.55 0.70
N TRP A 648 22.44 -7.60 -0.21
CA TRP A 648 21.20 -7.54 -0.99
C TRP A 648 20.95 -8.85 -1.75
N TRP A 649 21.96 -9.34 -2.48
CA TRP A 649 21.80 -10.57 -3.27
C TRP A 649 21.71 -11.83 -2.42
N LEU A 650 22.38 -11.86 -1.27
CA LEU A 650 22.21 -12.93 -0.28
C LEU A 650 20.74 -13.02 0.18
N LEU A 651 20.13 -11.89 0.54
CA LEU A 651 18.74 -11.85 0.99
C LEU A 651 17.75 -12.16 -0.14
N ARG A 652 18.03 -11.71 -1.38
CA ARG A 652 17.21 -12.04 -2.56
C ARG A 652 17.21 -13.53 -2.87
N GLU A 653 18.35 -14.20 -2.68
CA GLU A 653 18.45 -15.64 -2.83
C GLU A 653 17.78 -16.37 -1.66
N GLN A 654 18.01 -15.93 -0.42
CA GLN A 654 17.47 -16.55 0.79
C GLN A 654 15.93 -16.51 0.83
N TYR A 655 15.33 -15.34 0.63
CA TYR A 655 13.86 -15.19 0.70
C TYR A 655 13.18 -15.61 -0.60
N GLY A 656 13.73 -15.18 -1.75
CA GLY A 656 13.06 -15.34 -3.04
C GLY A 656 13.56 -16.49 -3.89
N GLY A 657 14.72 -17.09 -3.59
CA GLY A 657 15.39 -17.98 -4.54
C GLY A 657 15.62 -17.27 -5.89
N ILE A 658 16.00 -15.98 -5.85
CA ILE A 658 16.29 -15.14 -7.02
C ILE A 658 17.77 -14.75 -7.02
N LYS A 659 18.42 -14.82 -8.18
CA LYS A 659 19.83 -14.44 -8.38
C LYS A 659 20.00 -13.38 -9.47
N PRO A 660 21.10 -12.62 -9.48
CA PRO A 660 21.38 -11.71 -10.59
C PRO A 660 21.72 -12.52 -11.86
N PRO A 661 21.40 -12.01 -13.06
CA PRO A 661 21.77 -12.68 -14.32
C PRO A 661 23.27 -12.62 -14.64
N VAL A 662 23.96 -11.64 -14.06
CA VAL A 662 25.38 -11.38 -14.25
C VAL A 662 26.06 -11.24 -12.89
N LEU A 663 27.37 -11.52 -12.83
CA LEU A 663 28.15 -11.30 -11.62
C LEU A 663 28.11 -9.82 -11.23
N ARG A 664 27.98 -9.58 -9.92
CA ARG A 664 27.89 -8.23 -9.33
C ARG A 664 29.09 -8.01 -8.43
N SER A 665 29.45 -6.75 -8.26
CA SER A 665 30.53 -6.28 -7.40
C SER A 665 30.00 -5.30 -6.35
N GLU A 666 30.83 -4.92 -5.39
CA GLU A 666 30.51 -3.85 -4.44
C GLU A 666 30.65 -2.45 -5.05
N PHE A 667 31.14 -2.33 -6.28
CA PHE A 667 31.01 -1.09 -7.05
C PHE A 667 29.60 -0.92 -7.63
N ASP A 668 28.78 -1.97 -7.61
CA ASP A 668 27.37 -1.89 -7.96
C ASP A 668 26.53 -1.49 -6.74
N PHE A 669 25.35 -0.94 -7.00
CA PHE A 669 24.36 -0.62 -5.96
C PHE A 669 22.96 -0.91 -6.51
N ASP A 670 22.66 -2.21 -6.64
CA ASP A 670 21.43 -2.68 -7.26
C ASP A 670 20.14 -2.27 -6.51
N PRO A 671 20.11 -2.18 -5.17
CA PRO A 671 18.96 -1.64 -4.44
C PRO A 671 18.61 -0.20 -4.84
N GLY A 672 19.61 0.65 -5.10
CA GLY A 672 19.38 2.03 -5.55
C GLY A 672 18.65 2.15 -6.88
N ALA A 673 18.63 1.08 -7.68
CA ALA A 673 17.88 1.04 -8.92
C ALA A 673 16.36 0.86 -8.72
N LYS A 674 15.86 0.72 -7.49
CA LYS A 674 14.43 0.68 -7.12
C LYS A 674 14.04 1.97 -6.41
N TYR A 675 13.00 2.67 -6.92
CA TYR A 675 12.56 4.01 -6.50
C TYR A 675 12.50 4.26 -4.97
N HIS A 676 12.05 3.28 -4.19
CA HIS A 676 11.81 3.44 -2.76
C HIS A 676 13.11 3.65 -1.97
N ILE A 677 14.25 3.19 -2.50
CA ILE A 677 15.57 3.38 -1.90
C ILE A 677 16.05 4.84 -2.02
N PRO A 678 16.17 5.46 -3.22
CA PRO A 678 16.54 6.87 -3.34
C PRO A 678 15.48 7.82 -2.77
N ALA A 679 14.19 7.42 -2.75
CA ALA A 679 13.13 8.20 -2.11
C ALA A 679 13.09 8.06 -0.58
N ASN A 680 13.88 7.14 -0.01
CA ASN A 680 13.88 6.78 1.41
C ASN A 680 12.51 6.38 1.98
N VAL A 681 11.65 5.77 1.17
CA VAL A 681 10.29 5.36 1.54
C VAL A 681 10.32 3.95 2.16
N PRO A 682 9.78 3.73 3.37
CA PRO A 682 9.55 2.40 3.95
C PRO A 682 8.83 1.44 3.00
N TYR A 683 9.24 0.17 2.96
CA TYR A 683 8.64 -0.87 2.11
C TYR A 683 7.93 -1.97 2.92
N MET A 684 7.78 -1.76 4.25
CA MET A 684 7.05 -2.65 5.17
C MET A 684 5.52 -2.51 5.06
N LYS A 685 5.04 -1.41 4.47
CA LYS A 685 3.62 -1.15 4.19
C LYS A 685 3.16 -2.07 3.07
#